data_AF-A0A951VE24-F1
#
_entry.id   AF-A0A951VE24-F1
#
_cell.length_a   1.000
_cell.length_b   1.000
_cell.length_c   1.000
_cell.angle_alpha   90.00
_cell.angle_beta   90.00
_cell.angle_gamma   90.00
#
_symmetry.space_group_name_H-M   'P 1'
#
loop_
_entity.id
_entity.type
_entity.pdbx_description
1 polymer ?
#
loop_
_entity_poly.entity_id
_entity_poly.type
_entity_poly.pdbx_seq_one_letter_code
_entity_poly.pdbx_strand_id
1 'polypeptide(L)'
;MIKRILTLFFLFLTSTGFAQLLTWSPDFPTESTAGLVITADASKGNKGLQGYNPNDVYVHIGVITTASSSGSDWKYVKTTWPGTDPAAKATSLGGDKWSFTITPDLRTYFGITNPSEKIKKIAILFRSGDGNRKLANEDQSDMYVPVYTTDLSVRFSAPPFQPTYITKPETIIKSEGDNIQLTAISNKPATIKIYLNGTEIQSASGVTTLTANPVLDAGTQTVKAEATDGSITTSQTFTFFVAGTVNVAPLPAGVRDGINIINSNTVTLVLYAPGKTRVGVIGDLPGSGWAEKPEYQMNKTPDGNYWWITITGLLSNSEYGFQYLVDGVLRIADPYAEKIQDPYNDQYIPWNTYPGLKPYPTGSTTEVVSLFKINNNPYTWTTTGYTRPDKRNLIVYELLVRDFVANHDWKTLKDSINYFKRLGINAIELMPVNEFEGNLSWGYNPDFYFAPDKYYGPANDMKAFIDLCHANGIAVIMDIALNHSFGMSPLVRLYWDAVNNRPATNNPWYNPVAKHAFNVGYDFNHESPQTKYFVSRVLSYWLTEYKIDGFRFDLSKGFTQKQTCDNNGNNCDVAAWGAYDQSRIDILKAYYDTLQKYSPGSYSILEHFADNSEETVLSNYGMLLWGNMNYNYSQASMGWNTDWDFSYGIASQRGWSNPHLVTYMESHDEERVMYKDLQFGNSYGGTPSYNIKDLNTALQRQKLTAAFMLTIPGPKLIWQFGELGYDSSINFCPDGTINSSCRTDAKPIKWSYYKVPERRALFDVYSKLNALRKDPGFTSAFTANAIDKDFSGAFKWLKLSTQPGKVVVMGNFDVTPKTQSVSFPTSGTWYNYMDGSPFTATGGPQSFTLQAGEFRIFTNAQVAVPVTLISFKAKAQEEGNNLVWDVGQERNVASYDVERSTDGESFYPIGKVEANGSLQYSFLDRQASAAVNYYRIKMVDRDGSFEYSAIVAVHRNTEGQRLQIISNPFSGALKYRVESEEAGTGLVVVSDLQGRELIRNKISLSRGINNLTLQESARLSGGMYLMKLVTGNQSISVKVIKQH
;
A
#
# COMPACT_ATOMS: atom_id res chain seq x y z
N MET A 1 88.73 -44.30 -0.62
CA MET A 1 88.18 -44.11 -1.99
C MET A 1 86.80 -43.48 -1.87
N ILE A 2 86.61 -42.30 -2.49
CA ILE A 2 85.40 -41.83 -3.23
C ILE A 2 84.05 -41.89 -2.46
N LYS A 3 83.49 -40.81 -1.89
CA LYS A 3 82.86 -39.56 -2.45
C LYS A 3 81.31 -39.60 -2.34
N ARG A 4 80.81 -38.65 -1.53
CA ARG A 4 79.71 -37.66 -1.75
C ARG A 4 78.24 -38.08 -1.98
N ILE A 5 77.39 -37.18 -1.44
CA ILE A 5 76.02 -36.75 -1.77
C ILE A 5 74.90 -37.42 -0.97
N LEU A 6 74.35 -36.70 0.02
CA LEU A 6 72.91 -36.43 0.15
C LEU A 6 72.66 -35.38 1.25
N THR A 7 72.43 -34.14 0.80
CA THR A 7 71.87 -33.02 1.55
C THR A 7 70.58 -32.61 0.84
N LEU A 8 69.62 -32.07 1.59
CA LEU A 8 68.32 -31.48 1.20
C LEU A 8 67.11 -32.43 1.13
N PHE A 9 66.39 -32.48 2.26
CA PHE A 9 64.94 -32.60 2.27
C PHE A 9 64.40 -31.62 3.33
N PHE A 10 64.05 -30.41 2.92
CA PHE A 10 63.24 -29.48 3.73
C PHE A 10 62.55 -28.44 2.83
N LEU A 11 61.28 -28.19 3.14
CA LEU A 11 60.36 -27.16 2.65
C LEU A 11 59.77 -27.30 1.22
N PHE A 12 58.60 -27.92 1.15
CA PHE A 12 57.48 -27.41 0.34
C PHE A 12 56.34 -27.04 1.30
N LEU A 13 56.34 -25.80 1.80
CA LEU A 13 55.13 -25.17 2.33
C LEU A 13 54.38 -24.62 1.11
N THR A 14 53.32 -25.32 0.69
CA THR A 14 52.35 -24.76 -0.25
C THR A 14 51.63 -23.61 0.44
N SER A 15 51.91 -22.37 0.03
CA SER A 15 51.12 -21.22 0.46
C SER A 15 49.73 -21.33 -0.18
N THR A 16 48.74 -21.75 0.60
CA THR A 16 47.34 -21.53 0.25
C THR A 16 47.11 -20.01 0.34
N GLY A 17 47.20 -19.31 -0.79
CA GLY A 17 46.89 -17.89 -0.84
C GLY A 17 45.42 -17.68 -0.48
N PHE A 18 45.13 -16.76 0.45
CA PHE A 18 43.77 -16.34 0.72
C PHE A 18 43.23 -15.56 -0.49
N ALA A 19 42.06 -15.94 -1.01
CA ALA A 19 41.35 -15.16 -2.01
C ALA A 19 40.73 -13.92 -1.35
N GLN A 20 40.99 -12.73 -1.91
CA GLN A 20 40.45 -11.44 -1.44
C GLN A 20 39.74 -10.72 -2.59
N LEU A 21 38.78 -9.85 -2.27
CA LEU A 21 38.06 -9.05 -3.28
C LEU A 21 39.00 -8.26 -4.20
N LEU A 22 39.99 -7.57 -3.61
CA LEU A 22 41.09 -6.98 -4.34
C LEU A 22 42.42 -7.44 -3.75
N THR A 23 43.34 -7.80 -4.62
CA THR A 23 44.76 -8.00 -4.30
C THR A 23 45.61 -7.14 -5.23
N TRP A 24 46.83 -6.80 -4.81
CA TRP A 24 47.72 -5.98 -5.63
C TRP A 24 49.18 -6.32 -5.41
N SER A 25 50.01 -6.07 -6.42
CA SER A 25 51.45 -6.25 -6.37
C SER A 25 52.18 -5.08 -7.03
N PRO A 26 53.22 -4.50 -6.39
CA PRO A 26 53.78 -4.86 -5.09
C PRO A 26 52.86 -4.52 -3.90
N ASP A 27 53.07 -5.15 -2.74
CA ASP A 27 52.21 -5.01 -1.54
C ASP A 27 52.04 -3.57 -1.01
N PHE A 28 53.07 -2.76 -1.21
CA PHE A 28 53.15 -1.36 -0.78
C PHE A 28 53.41 -0.45 -1.99
N PRO A 29 52.41 -0.23 -2.86
CA PRO A 29 52.58 0.64 -4.01
C PRO A 29 52.79 2.09 -3.57
N THR A 30 53.68 2.78 -4.26
CA THR A 30 54.02 4.20 -4.07
C THR A 30 53.68 4.97 -5.35
N GLU A 31 53.73 6.30 -5.31
CA GLU A 31 53.53 7.12 -6.51
C GLU A 31 54.49 6.78 -7.66
N SER A 32 55.70 6.31 -7.33
CA SER A 32 56.74 5.88 -8.27
C SER A 32 56.68 4.39 -8.64
N THR A 33 55.70 3.65 -8.15
CA THR A 33 55.60 2.21 -8.45
C THR A 33 55.28 1.99 -9.92
N ALA A 34 56.20 1.33 -10.61
CA ALA A 34 56.01 0.91 -11.99
C ALA A 34 55.36 -0.47 -12.09
N GLY A 35 54.34 -0.58 -12.95
CA GLY A 35 53.68 -1.85 -13.23
C GLY A 35 52.82 -2.38 -12.08
N LEU A 36 52.09 -1.52 -11.37
CA LEU A 36 51.15 -1.96 -10.32
C LEU A 36 50.06 -2.83 -10.93
N VAL A 37 49.97 -4.09 -10.51
CA VAL A 37 48.92 -5.02 -10.92
C VAL A 37 47.87 -5.08 -9.82
N ILE A 38 46.61 -4.79 -10.16
CA ILE A 38 45.45 -4.94 -9.28
C ILE A 38 44.61 -6.10 -9.81
N THR A 39 44.34 -7.09 -8.97
CA THR A 39 43.52 -8.26 -9.32
C THR A 39 42.25 -8.26 -8.50
N ALA A 40 41.11 -8.42 -9.16
CA ALA A 40 39.80 -8.58 -8.55
C ALA A 40 39.30 -10.02 -8.66
N ASP A 41 38.64 -10.50 -7.60
CA ASP A 41 37.98 -11.81 -7.53
C ASP A 41 36.48 -11.61 -7.30
N ALA A 42 35.67 -11.84 -8.34
CA ALA A 42 34.23 -11.62 -8.26
C ALA A 42 33.46 -12.71 -7.50
N SER A 43 34.14 -13.73 -6.96
CA SER A 43 33.54 -14.60 -5.94
C SER A 43 33.38 -13.92 -4.57
N LYS A 44 33.99 -12.74 -4.40
CA LYS A 44 33.99 -11.91 -3.18
C LYS A 44 33.17 -10.62 -3.39
N GLY A 45 33.05 -9.82 -2.33
CA GLY A 45 32.32 -8.55 -2.35
C GLY A 45 30.83 -8.73 -2.65
N ASN A 46 30.24 -7.82 -3.43
CA ASN A 46 28.84 -7.90 -3.86
C ASN A 46 28.56 -8.98 -4.92
N LYS A 47 29.58 -9.72 -5.38
CA LYS A 47 29.49 -10.74 -6.44
C LYS A 47 28.90 -10.22 -7.76
N GLY A 48 28.94 -8.91 -8.00
CA GLY A 48 28.22 -8.29 -9.11
C GLY A 48 28.70 -8.72 -10.50
N LEU A 49 29.89 -9.30 -10.62
CA LEU A 49 30.45 -9.87 -11.85
C LEU A 49 30.62 -11.41 -11.81
N GLN A 50 30.12 -12.09 -10.78
CA GLN A 50 30.21 -13.54 -10.70
C GLN A 50 29.49 -14.20 -11.89
N GLY A 51 30.14 -15.18 -12.52
CA GLY A 51 29.65 -15.86 -13.72
C GLY A 51 29.45 -14.96 -14.95
N TYR A 52 30.02 -13.75 -14.98
CA TYR A 52 29.86 -12.82 -16.10
C TYR A 52 30.80 -13.14 -17.28
N ASN A 53 30.50 -12.56 -18.45
CA ASN A 53 31.33 -12.71 -19.65
C ASN A 53 32.78 -12.22 -19.38
N PRO A 54 33.79 -13.11 -19.45
CA PRO A 54 35.16 -12.74 -19.10
C PRO A 54 35.80 -11.72 -20.06
N ASN A 55 35.26 -11.56 -21.27
CA ASN A 55 35.82 -10.70 -22.31
C ASN A 55 35.25 -9.26 -22.32
N ASP A 56 34.26 -8.98 -21.46
CA ASP A 56 33.53 -7.71 -21.39
C ASP A 56 33.66 -7.04 -20.00
N VAL A 57 34.85 -7.10 -19.40
CA VAL A 57 35.11 -6.45 -18.10
C VAL A 57 36.12 -5.32 -18.27
N TYR A 58 35.74 -4.15 -17.74
CA TYR A 58 36.50 -2.91 -17.80
C TYR A 58 36.61 -2.30 -16.41
N VAL A 59 37.63 -1.47 -16.19
CA VAL A 59 37.78 -0.74 -14.93
C VAL A 59 37.20 0.66 -15.03
N HIS A 60 36.58 1.11 -13.95
CA HIS A 60 36.38 2.53 -13.69
C HIS A 60 37.37 2.95 -12.61
N ILE A 61 38.30 3.85 -12.95
CA ILE A 61 39.46 4.12 -12.11
C ILE A 61 39.76 5.62 -11.97
N GLY A 62 40.05 6.03 -10.74
CA GLY A 62 40.51 7.35 -10.33
C GLY A 62 41.39 7.28 -9.09
N VAL A 63 41.69 8.42 -8.48
CA VAL A 63 42.48 8.49 -7.23
C VAL A 63 41.84 9.40 -6.20
N ILE A 64 42.08 9.07 -4.93
CA ILE A 64 41.88 9.98 -3.80
C ILE A 64 43.21 10.64 -3.51
N THR A 65 43.23 11.97 -3.48
CA THR A 65 44.46 12.75 -3.26
C THR A 65 44.35 13.63 -2.01
N THR A 66 45.39 14.41 -1.73
CA THR A 66 45.32 15.48 -0.73
C THR A 66 44.34 16.60 -1.07
N ALA A 67 43.87 16.68 -2.33
CA ALA A 67 42.84 17.62 -2.77
C ALA A 67 41.41 17.07 -2.72
N SER A 68 41.22 15.77 -2.41
CA SER A 68 39.89 15.17 -2.23
C SER A 68 39.26 15.58 -0.89
N SER A 69 37.97 15.94 -0.94
CA SER A 69 37.17 16.34 0.23
C SER A 69 36.49 15.17 0.96
N SER A 70 36.32 14.03 0.28
CA SER A 70 35.71 12.82 0.84
C SER A 70 36.28 11.56 0.15
N GLY A 71 35.84 10.38 0.57
CA GLY A 71 36.14 9.12 -0.13
C GLY A 71 35.47 8.99 -1.50
N SER A 72 34.33 9.66 -1.71
CA SER A 72 33.62 9.68 -2.99
C SER A 72 34.11 10.78 -3.95
N ASP A 73 34.97 11.69 -3.49
CA ASP A 73 35.56 12.75 -4.31
C ASP A 73 36.79 12.23 -5.09
N TRP A 74 36.53 11.38 -6.08
CA TRP A 74 37.54 10.81 -6.96
C TRP A 74 38.12 11.88 -7.89
N LYS A 75 39.44 12.05 -7.87
CA LYS A 75 40.18 12.91 -8.80
C LYS A 75 40.77 12.08 -9.94
N TYR A 76 41.07 12.76 -11.05
CA TYR A 76 41.76 12.18 -12.21
C TYR A 76 41.12 10.87 -12.75
N VAL A 77 39.79 10.79 -12.74
CA VAL A 77 39.06 9.63 -13.27
C VAL A 77 39.39 9.45 -14.76
N LYS A 78 39.89 8.27 -15.14
CA LYS A 78 40.43 8.01 -16.49
C LYS A 78 39.43 7.45 -17.49
N THR A 79 38.24 7.10 -17.03
CA THR A 79 37.33 6.23 -17.77
C THR A 79 35.92 6.78 -17.67
N THR A 80 35.15 6.68 -18.76
CA THR A 80 33.73 7.01 -18.75
C THR A 80 32.91 5.82 -18.23
N TRP A 81 31.75 6.11 -17.64
CA TRP A 81 30.77 5.10 -17.24
C TRP A 81 29.41 5.41 -17.88
N PRO A 82 28.85 4.49 -18.69
CA PRO A 82 29.44 3.24 -19.19
C PRO A 82 30.51 3.47 -20.28
N GLY A 83 31.14 2.40 -20.78
CA GLY A 83 32.10 2.51 -21.89
C GLY A 83 33.00 1.31 -22.11
N THR A 84 33.50 1.13 -23.32
CA THR A 84 34.34 -0.03 -23.72
C THR A 84 35.74 0.36 -24.15
N ASP A 85 36.28 1.46 -23.58
CA ASP A 85 37.63 1.95 -23.86
C ASP A 85 38.66 0.80 -23.74
N PRO A 86 39.39 0.46 -24.82
CA PRO A 86 40.43 -0.56 -24.78
C PRO A 86 41.48 -0.33 -23.68
N ALA A 87 41.79 0.92 -23.33
CA ALA A 87 42.74 1.25 -22.26
C ALA A 87 42.22 0.93 -20.86
N ALA A 88 40.90 0.79 -20.69
CA ALA A 88 40.24 0.41 -19.45
C ALA A 88 39.96 -1.10 -19.36
N LYS A 89 40.26 -1.88 -20.41
CA LYS A 89 39.90 -3.29 -20.46
C LYS A 89 40.68 -4.10 -19.43
N ALA A 90 39.98 -4.84 -18.59
CA ALA A 90 40.58 -5.75 -17.63
C ALA A 90 40.95 -7.08 -18.33
N THR A 91 42.05 -7.68 -17.90
CA THR A 91 42.52 -8.98 -18.42
C THR A 91 41.92 -10.10 -17.60
N SER A 92 41.16 -11.00 -18.22
CA SER A 92 40.63 -12.18 -17.52
C SER A 92 41.76 -13.14 -17.14
N LEU A 93 41.71 -13.63 -15.90
CA LEU A 93 42.60 -14.67 -15.37
C LEU A 93 41.88 -16.03 -15.24
N GLY A 94 40.61 -16.11 -15.67
CA GLY A 94 39.73 -17.26 -15.46
C GLY A 94 39.17 -17.35 -14.03
N GLY A 95 38.13 -18.17 -13.84
CA GLY A 95 37.51 -18.39 -12.53
C GLY A 95 36.98 -17.12 -11.87
N ASP A 96 36.30 -16.25 -12.65
CA ASP A 96 35.75 -14.97 -12.20
C ASP A 96 36.80 -13.99 -11.62
N LYS A 97 38.04 -14.05 -12.14
CA LYS A 97 39.12 -13.14 -11.77
C LYS A 97 39.58 -12.29 -12.94
N TRP A 98 39.88 -11.03 -12.65
CA TRP A 98 40.41 -10.08 -13.63
C TRP A 98 41.54 -9.26 -13.05
N SER A 99 42.55 -8.97 -13.86
CA SER A 99 43.64 -8.06 -13.51
C SER A 99 43.64 -6.79 -14.34
N PHE A 100 44.07 -5.69 -13.73
CA PHE A 100 44.34 -4.43 -14.40
C PHE A 100 45.72 -3.91 -13.99
N THR A 101 46.53 -3.50 -14.97
CA THR A 101 47.93 -3.08 -14.75
C THR A 101 48.08 -1.59 -15.03
N ILE A 102 48.68 -0.86 -14.09
CA ILE A 102 48.97 0.56 -14.20
C ILE A 102 50.45 0.75 -14.55
N THR A 103 50.72 1.45 -15.65
CA THR A 103 52.06 1.70 -16.21
C THR A 103 52.12 3.09 -16.87
N PRO A 104 53.28 3.79 -16.91
CA PRO A 104 54.58 3.41 -16.34
C PRO A 104 54.71 3.63 -14.83
N ASP A 105 53.97 4.57 -14.25
CA ASP A 105 53.86 4.82 -12.80
C ASP A 105 52.52 5.52 -12.49
N LEU A 106 52.14 5.65 -11.22
CA LEU A 106 50.83 6.21 -10.86
C LEU A 106 50.66 7.67 -11.30
N ARG A 107 51.70 8.51 -11.15
CA ARG A 107 51.60 9.93 -11.48
C ARG A 107 51.50 10.15 -12.97
N THR A 108 52.33 9.45 -13.75
CA THR A 108 52.29 9.51 -15.21
C THR A 108 50.98 8.95 -15.74
N TYR A 109 50.50 7.82 -15.18
CA TYR A 109 49.21 7.24 -15.57
C TYR A 109 48.07 8.23 -15.32
N PHE A 110 47.92 8.77 -14.11
CA PHE A 110 46.84 9.71 -13.78
C PHE A 110 47.04 11.13 -14.34
N GLY A 111 48.25 11.48 -14.77
CA GLY A 111 48.59 12.80 -15.33
C GLY A 111 48.78 13.87 -14.25
N ILE A 112 49.22 13.49 -13.05
CA ILE A 112 49.33 14.40 -11.90
C ILE A 112 50.69 15.10 -11.92
N THR A 113 50.70 16.37 -12.35
CA THR A 113 51.93 17.18 -12.48
C THR A 113 52.27 18.00 -11.24
N ASN A 114 51.29 18.31 -10.38
CA ASN A 114 51.51 19.09 -9.16
C ASN A 114 52.26 18.26 -8.09
N PRO A 115 53.51 18.59 -7.73
CA PRO A 115 54.31 17.78 -6.80
C PRO A 115 53.77 17.81 -5.36
N SER A 116 52.98 18.82 -4.99
CA SER A 116 52.38 18.97 -3.65
C SER A 116 51.10 18.14 -3.48
N GLU A 117 50.48 17.71 -4.57
CA GLU A 117 49.32 16.82 -4.52
C GLU A 117 49.79 15.36 -4.42
N LYS A 118 49.40 14.70 -3.33
CA LYS A 118 49.80 13.32 -3.02
C LYS A 118 48.63 12.37 -3.19
N ILE A 119 48.84 11.27 -3.90
CA ILE A 119 47.90 10.18 -4.02
C ILE A 119 47.85 9.43 -2.69
N LYS A 120 46.66 9.35 -2.09
CA LYS A 120 46.40 8.57 -0.87
C LYS A 120 45.93 7.16 -1.20
N LYS A 121 45.04 7.03 -2.20
CA LYS A 121 44.42 5.76 -2.60
C LYS A 121 44.10 5.78 -4.10
N ILE A 122 44.10 4.61 -4.71
CA ILE A 122 43.49 4.38 -6.02
C ILE A 122 42.05 3.92 -5.76
N ALA A 123 41.09 4.57 -6.39
CA ALA A 123 39.69 4.14 -6.35
C ALA A 123 39.37 3.41 -7.65
N ILE A 124 38.86 2.18 -7.56
CA ILE A 124 38.71 1.29 -8.70
C ILE A 124 37.46 0.42 -8.58
N LEU A 125 36.71 0.28 -9.67
CA LEU A 125 35.60 -0.66 -9.82
C LEU A 125 35.81 -1.49 -11.08
N PHE A 126 35.47 -2.77 -11.04
CA PHE A 126 35.39 -3.62 -12.23
C PHE A 126 33.93 -3.68 -12.67
N ARG A 127 33.64 -3.54 -13.97
CA ARG A 127 32.27 -3.46 -14.48
C ARG A 127 32.11 -4.04 -15.89
N SER A 128 30.87 -4.34 -16.25
CA SER A 128 30.49 -4.70 -17.61
C SER A 128 30.68 -3.52 -18.58
N GLY A 129 30.79 -3.79 -19.89
CA GLY A 129 30.95 -2.76 -20.91
C GLY A 129 29.80 -1.74 -20.92
N ASP A 130 28.58 -2.23 -20.72
CA ASP A 130 27.34 -1.44 -20.63
C ASP A 130 27.14 -0.73 -19.28
N GLY A 131 27.97 -1.02 -18.28
CA GLY A 131 27.92 -0.43 -16.94
C GLY A 131 26.77 -0.90 -16.04
N ASN A 132 25.96 -1.87 -16.47
CA ASN A 132 24.82 -2.38 -15.69
C ASN A 132 25.24 -3.34 -14.55
N ARG A 133 26.43 -3.95 -14.65
CA ARG A 133 27.00 -4.80 -13.60
C ARG A 133 28.31 -4.22 -13.11
N LYS A 134 28.51 -4.21 -11.79
CA LYS A 134 29.76 -3.79 -11.16
C LYS A 134 30.12 -4.67 -9.97
N LEU A 135 31.42 -4.92 -9.83
CA LEU A 135 32.00 -5.51 -8.63
C LEU A 135 32.33 -4.39 -7.64
N ALA A 136 31.81 -4.49 -6.42
CA ALA A 136 31.99 -3.55 -5.33
C ALA A 136 32.16 -4.29 -4.00
N ASN A 137 32.40 -3.57 -2.91
CA ASN A 137 32.39 -4.15 -1.56
C ASN A 137 31.00 -4.74 -1.23
N GLU A 138 30.93 -5.57 -0.20
CA GLU A 138 29.69 -6.23 0.24
C GLU A 138 28.60 -5.22 0.66
N ASP A 139 29.01 -4.07 1.20
CA ASP A 139 28.13 -2.92 1.51
C ASP A 139 27.86 -2.00 0.30
N GLN A 140 28.15 -2.48 -0.91
CA GLN A 140 28.08 -1.75 -2.18
C GLN A 140 28.99 -0.52 -2.30
N SER A 141 29.83 -0.24 -1.32
CA SER A 141 30.78 0.87 -1.40
C SER A 141 31.91 0.60 -2.41
N ASP A 142 32.48 1.68 -2.90
CA ASP A 142 33.61 1.67 -3.82
C ASP A 142 34.85 0.98 -3.25
N MET A 143 35.69 0.42 -4.13
CA MET A 143 36.90 -0.29 -3.71
C MET A 143 38.16 0.57 -3.86
N TYR A 144 39.08 0.45 -2.90
CA TYR A 144 40.26 1.28 -2.78
C TYR A 144 41.54 0.46 -2.58
N VAL A 145 42.60 0.84 -3.28
CA VAL A 145 43.97 0.34 -3.05
C VAL A 145 44.78 1.45 -2.37
N PRO A 146 45.37 1.22 -1.18
CA PRO A 146 46.18 2.22 -0.49
C PRO A 146 47.48 2.51 -1.24
N VAL A 147 47.88 3.78 -1.28
CA VAL A 147 49.18 4.22 -1.81
C VAL A 147 50.02 4.71 -0.64
N TYR A 148 51.24 4.19 -0.55
CA TYR A 148 52.17 4.41 0.55
C TYR A 148 53.28 5.39 0.17
N THR A 149 53.95 5.94 1.19
CA THR A 149 55.22 6.64 1.04
C THR A 149 56.38 5.64 1.20
N THR A 150 57.61 6.14 1.14
CA THR A 150 58.80 5.35 1.50
C THR A 150 58.96 5.18 3.02
N ASP A 151 58.10 5.77 3.84
CA ASP A 151 58.15 5.65 5.31
C ASP A 151 57.76 4.24 5.77
N LEU A 152 58.19 3.86 6.98
CA LEU A 152 57.87 2.54 7.54
C LEU A 152 56.34 2.34 7.60
N SER A 153 55.87 1.26 6.99
CA SER A 153 54.47 0.87 6.96
C SER A 153 54.32 -0.60 7.32
N VAL A 154 53.21 -0.95 7.98
CA VAL A 154 52.84 -2.33 8.31
C VAL A 154 51.38 -2.57 7.98
N ARG A 155 51.05 -3.76 7.46
CA ARG A 155 49.67 -4.19 7.27
C ARG A 155 49.52 -5.69 7.46
N PHE A 156 48.31 -6.16 7.72
CA PHE A 156 47.95 -7.57 7.65
C PHE A 156 47.72 -7.98 6.20
N SER A 157 48.33 -9.09 5.80
CA SER A 157 47.99 -9.84 4.59
C SER A 157 47.09 -11.05 4.89
N ALA A 158 47.05 -11.50 6.16
CA ALA A 158 46.08 -12.46 6.70
C ALA A 158 45.63 -12.02 8.11
N PRO A 159 44.32 -12.07 8.44
CA PRO A 159 43.20 -12.43 7.56
C PRO A 159 43.02 -11.41 6.42
N PRO A 160 42.26 -11.76 5.36
CA PRO A 160 41.89 -10.81 4.31
C PRO A 160 41.18 -9.56 4.82
N PHE A 161 41.36 -8.45 4.09
CA PHE A 161 40.67 -7.18 4.35
C PHE A 161 39.84 -6.79 3.13
N GLN A 162 38.64 -6.28 3.39
CA GLN A 162 37.85 -5.60 2.37
C GLN A 162 38.52 -4.27 1.99
N PRO A 163 38.61 -3.95 0.68
CA PRO A 163 39.20 -2.72 0.18
C PRO A 163 38.24 -1.51 0.31
N THR A 164 37.59 -1.34 1.46
CA THR A 164 36.76 -0.17 1.76
C THR A 164 37.62 1.08 1.96
N TYR A 165 36.99 2.27 1.96
CA TYR A 165 37.75 3.51 2.18
C TYR A 165 38.57 3.45 3.46
N ILE A 166 37.97 3.06 4.59
CA ILE A 166 38.75 2.60 5.75
C ILE A 166 38.74 1.07 5.69
N THR A 167 39.89 0.44 5.50
CA THR A 167 39.98 -1.01 5.34
C THR A 167 39.46 -1.72 6.59
N LYS A 168 38.66 -2.75 6.39
CA LYS A 168 38.10 -3.60 7.45
C LYS A 168 38.43 -5.06 7.13
N PRO A 169 38.63 -5.93 8.13
CA PRO A 169 38.80 -7.36 7.85
C PRO A 169 37.57 -7.89 7.09
N GLU A 170 37.77 -8.86 6.19
CA GLU A 170 36.65 -9.68 5.70
C GLU A 170 35.96 -10.36 6.90
N THR A 171 34.68 -10.73 6.76
CA THR A 171 33.89 -11.32 7.85
C THR A 171 34.60 -12.53 8.46
N ILE A 172 34.96 -12.42 9.74
CA ILE A 172 35.64 -13.46 10.51
C ILE A 172 34.62 -14.21 11.35
N ILE A 173 34.34 -15.47 11.01
CA ILE A 173 33.47 -16.35 11.78
C ILE A 173 34.37 -17.34 12.52
N LYS A 174 34.42 -17.20 13.84
CA LYS A 174 35.21 -18.04 14.74
C LYS A 174 34.41 -18.40 15.98
N SER A 175 34.74 -19.55 16.56
CA SER A 175 34.27 -20.00 17.86
C SER A 175 35.45 -20.08 18.83
N GLU A 176 35.15 -20.02 20.11
CA GLU A 176 36.13 -20.25 21.18
C GLU A 176 36.91 -21.54 20.93
N GLY A 177 38.24 -21.47 21.07
CA GLY A 177 39.16 -22.57 20.78
C GLY A 177 39.62 -22.66 19.32
N ASP A 178 39.02 -21.92 18.38
CA ASP A 178 39.53 -21.84 17.01
C ASP A 178 40.87 -21.10 16.95
N ASN A 179 41.70 -21.44 15.97
CA ASN A 179 42.87 -20.65 15.60
C ASN A 179 42.55 -19.61 14.52
N ILE A 180 43.30 -18.51 14.50
CA ILE A 180 43.31 -17.53 13.39
C ILE A 180 44.72 -17.32 12.87
N GLN A 181 44.91 -17.46 11.56
CA GLN A 181 46.18 -17.10 10.93
C GLN A 181 46.30 -15.59 10.80
N LEU A 182 47.35 -15.04 11.41
CA LEU A 182 47.71 -13.63 11.37
C LEU A 182 49.04 -13.50 10.64
N THR A 183 49.07 -12.79 9.52
CA THR A 183 50.32 -12.50 8.80
C THR A 183 50.45 -10.99 8.64
N ALA A 184 51.42 -10.41 9.34
CA ALA A 184 51.80 -9.01 9.21
C ALA A 184 52.97 -8.88 8.23
N ILE A 185 52.87 -7.92 7.31
CA ILE A 185 53.92 -7.58 6.35
C ILE A 185 54.32 -6.11 6.52
N SER A 186 55.59 -5.80 6.26
CA SER A 186 56.15 -4.45 6.29
C SER A 186 56.89 -4.14 4.99
N ASN A 187 56.91 -2.86 4.61
CA ASN A 187 57.59 -2.42 3.39
C ASN A 187 59.13 -2.41 3.50
N LYS A 188 59.68 -2.58 4.70
CA LYS A 188 61.12 -2.62 4.99
C LYS A 188 61.43 -3.63 6.09
N PRO A 189 62.67 -4.15 6.19
CA PRO A 189 63.09 -4.94 7.34
C PRO A 189 62.91 -4.14 8.64
N ALA A 190 62.14 -4.66 9.57
CA ALA A 190 61.83 -4.01 10.84
C ALA A 190 61.72 -5.03 11.97
N THR A 191 61.62 -4.57 13.22
CA THR A 191 61.11 -5.40 14.31
C THR A 191 59.60 -5.42 14.25
N ILE A 192 59.02 -6.56 13.85
CA ILE A 192 57.58 -6.77 13.78
C ILE A 192 57.12 -7.48 15.06
N LYS A 193 56.00 -7.02 15.63
CA LYS A 193 55.30 -7.63 16.76
C LYS A 193 53.83 -7.81 16.43
N ILE A 194 53.25 -8.92 16.84
CA ILE A 194 51.81 -9.16 16.76
C ILE A 194 51.28 -9.29 18.19
N TYR A 195 50.21 -8.56 18.48
CA TYR A 195 49.50 -8.57 19.75
C TYR A 195 48.08 -9.09 19.57
N LEU A 196 47.60 -9.87 20.55
CA LEU A 196 46.20 -10.26 20.71
C LEU A 196 45.72 -9.76 22.08
N ASN A 197 44.67 -8.95 22.10
CA ASN A 197 44.09 -8.31 23.29
C ASN A 197 45.15 -7.57 24.15
N GLY A 198 46.09 -6.90 23.48
CA GLY A 198 47.20 -6.18 24.13
C GLY A 198 48.38 -7.06 24.58
N THR A 199 48.25 -8.38 24.54
CA THR A 199 49.35 -9.31 24.87
C THR A 199 50.18 -9.59 23.62
N GLU A 200 51.51 -9.46 23.72
CA GLU A 200 52.42 -9.85 22.64
C GLU A 200 52.40 -11.37 22.46
N ILE A 201 52.05 -11.83 21.25
CA ILE A 201 51.95 -13.26 20.92
C ILE A 201 53.05 -13.73 19.96
N GLN A 202 53.73 -12.82 19.27
CA GLN A 202 54.84 -13.13 18.38
C GLN A 202 55.71 -11.89 18.12
N SER A 203 57.03 -12.09 18.01
CA SER A 203 57.98 -11.02 17.64
C SER A 203 59.16 -11.55 16.82
N ALA A 204 59.64 -10.76 15.87
CA ALA A 204 60.89 -11.00 15.16
C ALA A 204 61.54 -9.69 14.70
N SER A 205 62.86 -9.62 14.71
CA SER A 205 63.64 -8.45 14.28
C SER A 205 64.27 -8.63 12.91
N GLY A 206 64.36 -7.54 12.14
CA GLY A 206 64.99 -7.51 10.81
C GLY A 206 64.20 -8.26 9.74
N VAL A 207 62.89 -8.42 9.91
CA VAL A 207 62.01 -9.16 8.99
C VAL A 207 61.03 -8.22 8.27
N THR A 208 60.56 -8.63 7.10
CA THR A 208 59.49 -7.95 6.34
C THR A 208 58.15 -8.66 6.47
N THR A 209 58.11 -9.84 7.10
CA THR A 209 56.90 -10.64 7.27
C THR A 209 56.98 -11.40 8.59
N LEU A 210 55.87 -11.48 9.32
CA LEU A 210 55.72 -12.23 10.55
C LEU A 210 54.36 -12.91 10.59
N THR A 211 54.32 -14.18 10.98
CA THR A 211 53.08 -14.95 11.10
C THR A 211 52.88 -15.45 12.53
N ALA A 212 51.63 -15.40 13.00
CA ALA A 212 51.17 -16.01 14.24
C ALA A 212 49.88 -16.81 13.97
N ASN A 213 49.59 -17.80 14.82
CA ASN A 213 48.36 -18.59 14.73
C ASN A 213 47.75 -18.83 16.12
N PRO A 214 47.41 -17.76 16.87
CA PRO A 214 46.90 -17.90 18.25
C PRO A 214 45.58 -18.67 18.28
N VAL A 215 45.34 -19.34 19.41
CA VAL A 215 44.01 -19.84 19.79
C VAL A 215 43.18 -18.67 20.33
N LEU A 216 41.90 -18.66 20.02
CA LEU A 216 41.00 -17.55 20.34
C LEU A 216 40.10 -17.86 21.53
N ASP A 217 39.96 -16.87 22.42
CA ASP A 217 38.96 -16.87 23.48
C ASP A 217 37.62 -16.34 22.96
N ALA A 218 36.53 -16.63 23.68
CA ALA A 218 35.23 -16.03 23.39
C ALA A 218 35.22 -14.50 23.56
N GLY A 219 34.39 -13.81 22.80
CA GLY A 219 34.18 -12.37 22.89
C GLY A 219 34.88 -11.54 21.82
N THR A 220 34.93 -10.23 22.03
CA THR A 220 35.58 -9.30 21.10
C THR A 220 37.09 -9.42 21.20
N GLN A 221 37.71 -9.84 20.10
CA GLN A 221 39.15 -9.99 19.95
C GLN A 221 39.74 -8.76 19.27
N THR A 222 40.84 -8.22 19.80
CA THR A 222 41.59 -7.10 19.23
C THR A 222 42.97 -7.57 18.80
N VAL A 223 43.31 -7.39 17.52
CA VAL A 223 44.60 -7.80 16.96
C VAL A 223 45.36 -6.57 16.48
N LYS A 224 46.63 -6.45 16.86
CA LYS A 224 47.52 -5.36 16.44
C LYS A 224 48.82 -5.92 15.87
N ALA A 225 49.21 -5.45 14.69
CA ALA A 225 50.58 -5.60 14.18
C ALA A 225 51.32 -4.27 14.35
N GLU A 226 52.55 -4.34 14.82
CA GLU A 226 53.42 -3.20 15.05
C GLU A 226 54.76 -3.46 14.35
N ALA A 227 55.29 -2.49 13.61
CA ALA A 227 56.62 -2.54 13.03
C ALA A 227 57.44 -1.36 13.54
N THR A 228 58.68 -1.64 13.98
CA THR A 228 59.62 -0.63 14.49
C THR A 228 60.96 -0.70 13.76
N ASP A 229 61.41 0.44 13.23
CA ASP A 229 62.73 0.64 12.63
C ASP A 229 63.39 1.86 13.28
N GLY A 230 64.44 1.63 14.08
CA GLY A 230 65.06 2.65 14.91
C GLY A 230 64.07 3.24 15.93
N SER A 231 63.81 4.55 15.83
CA SER A 231 62.84 5.28 16.67
C SER A 231 61.43 5.39 16.06
N ILE A 232 61.23 4.88 14.84
CA ILE A 232 59.94 4.98 14.13
C ILE A 232 59.15 3.69 14.38
N THR A 233 57.93 3.84 14.88
CA THR A 233 56.98 2.74 15.08
C THR A 233 55.68 3.04 14.35
N THR A 234 55.16 2.05 13.61
CA THR A 234 53.87 2.10 12.93
C THR A 234 53.04 0.87 13.29
N SER A 235 51.71 0.95 13.19
CA SER A 235 50.84 -0.18 13.53
C SER A 235 49.55 -0.23 12.72
N GLN A 236 49.00 -1.43 12.59
CA GLN A 236 47.63 -1.66 12.13
C GLN A 236 46.88 -2.47 13.19
N THR A 237 45.65 -2.08 13.49
CA THR A 237 44.79 -2.78 14.46
C THR A 237 43.44 -3.11 13.82
N PHE A 238 42.87 -4.26 14.16
CA PHE A 238 41.49 -4.61 13.82
C PHE A 238 40.84 -5.42 14.95
N THR A 239 39.51 -5.48 14.94
CA THR A 239 38.71 -6.23 15.93
C THR A 239 37.71 -7.14 15.25
N PHE A 240 37.38 -8.27 15.88
CA PHE A 240 36.33 -9.19 15.43
C PHE A 240 35.71 -9.95 16.62
N PHE A 241 34.56 -10.59 16.40
CA PHE A 241 33.87 -11.35 17.44
C PHE A 241 34.12 -12.86 17.31
N VAL A 242 34.35 -13.51 18.44
CA VAL A 242 34.46 -14.96 18.56
C VAL A 242 33.31 -15.46 19.43
N ALA A 243 32.47 -16.34 18.88
CA ALA A 243 31.35 -16.88 19.65
C ALA A 243 31.83 -17.81 20.76
N GLY A 244 31.25 -17.68 21.94
CA GLY A 244 31.46 -18.65 23.01
C GLY A 244 30.67 -19.93 22.78
N THR A 245 30.87 -20.91 23.66
CA THR A 245 30.06 -22.13 23.69
C THR A 245 28.58 -21.80 23.83
N VAL A 246 27.73 -22.32 22.94
CA VAL A 246 26.27 -22.15 23.03
C VAL A 246 25.74 -22.88 24.26
N ASN A 247 25.11 -22.14 25.16
CA ASN A 247 24.46 -22.73 26.32
C ASN A 247 23.19 -23.47 25.92
N VAL A 248 23.03 -24.70 26.40
CA VAL A 248 21.83 -25.53 26.16
C VAL A 248 20.95 -25.49 27.39
N ALA A 249 19.76 -24.90 27.27
CA ALA A 249 18.83 -24.72 28.38
C ALA A 249 17.36 -24.78 27.91
N PRO A 250 16.45 -25.36 28.71
CA PRO A 250 15.03 -25.42 28.36
C PRO A 250 14.44 -24.01 28.22
N LEU A 251 13.39 -23.90 27.42
CA LEU A 251 12.63 -22.65 27.28
C LEU A 251 12.01 -22.26 28.64
N PRO A 252 12.07 -20.99 29.07
CA PRO A 252 11.40 -20.55 30.28
C PRO A 252 9.89 -20.86 30.27
N ALA A 253 9.31 -21.10 31.44
CA ALA A 253 7.87 -21.37 31.53
C ALA A 253 7.06 -20.13 31.12
N GLY A 254 6.00 -20.34 30.32
CA GLY A 254 5.05 -19.29 29.95
C GLY A 254 5.47 -18.39 28.78
N VAL A 255 6.66 -18.57 28.20
CA VAL A 255 7.07 -17.85 26.99
C VAL A 255 6.74 -18.66 25.73
N ARG A 256 6.67 -17.96 24.60
CA ARG A 256 6.33 -18.49 23.27
C ARG A 256 7.12 -17.75 22.20
N ASP A 257 7.07 -18.19 20.95
CA ASP A 257 7.74 -17.53 19.82
C ASP A 257 7.42 -16.02 19.78
N GLY A 258 8.46 -15.23 19.52
CA GLY A 258 8.44 -13.78 19.46
C GLY A 258 8.94 -13.10 20.73
N ILE A 259 8.38 -11.93 20.99
CA ILE A 259 8.79 -10.99 22.05
C ILE A 259 7.85 -11.18 23.25
N ASN A 260 8.38 -11.56 24.41
CA ASN A 260 7.61 -11.83 25.62
C ASN A 260 7.95 -10.80 26.70
N ILE A 261 7.02 -9.88 26.99
CA ILE A 261 7.17 -8.92 28.09
C ILE A 261 6.93 -9.64 29.42
N ILE A 262 7.96 -9.73 30.27
CA ILE A 262 7.89 -10.47 31.54
C ILE A 262 7.44 -9.56 32.68
N ASN A 263 7.99 -8.35 32.74
CA ASN A 263 7.67 -7.31 33.73
C ASN A 263 8.15 -5.94 33.22
N SER A 264 8.18 -4.92 34.09
CA SER A 264 8.50 -3.53 33.72
C SER A 264 9.94 -3.28 33.22
N ASN A 265 10.86 -4.22 33.34
CA ASN A 265 12.25 -4.06 32.90
C ASN A 265 12.87 -5.30 32.24
N THR A 266 12.07 -6.32 31.96
CA THR A 266 12.54 -7.64 31.51
C THR A 266 11.72 -8.14 30.33
N VAL A 267 12.42 -8.64 29.30
CA VAL A 267 11.84 -9.25 28.10
C VAL A 267 12.55 -10.56 27.80
N THR A 268 11.80 -11.58 27.39
CA THR A 268 12.35 -12.81 26.82
C THR A 268 12.07 -12.87 25.32
N LEU A 269 13.13 -13.00 24.52
CA LEU A 269 13.06 -13.15 23.07
C LEU A 269 13.17 -14.64 22.73
N VAL A 270 12.33 -15.13 21.82
CA VAL A 270 12.27 -16.54 21.43
C VAL A 270 12.15 -16.67 19.91
N LEU A 271 13.12 -17.35 19.29
CA LEU A 271 13.17 -17.62 17.86
C LEU A 271 13.13 -19.14 17.59
N TYR A 272 12.13 -19.60 16.84
CA TYR A 272 12.14 -20.96 16.28
C TYR A 272 13.07 -20.99 15.07
N ALA A 273 14.22 -21.65 15.20
CA ALA A 273 15.20 -21.77 14.11
C ALA A 273 16.00 -23.09 14.24
N PRO A 274 15.34 -24.24 13.99
CA PRO A 274 15.99 -25.55 14.00
C PRO A 274 17.15 -25.62 13.01
N GLY A 275 18.19 -26.37 13.37
CA GLY A 275 19.36 -26.60 12.51
C GLY A 275 20.34 -25.42 12.42
N LYS A 276 20.08 -24.29 13.08
CA LYS A 276 21.06 -23.21 13.21
C LYS A 276 22.17 -23.57 14.20
N THR A 277 23.33 -22.95 14.03
CA THR A 277 24.54 -23.22 14.82
C THR A 277 24.70 -22.26 15.98
N ARG A 278 24.34 -20.98 15.78
CA ARG A 278 24.28 -19.96 16.83
C ARG A 278 23.30 -18.85 16.47
N VAL A 279 22.75 -18.20 17.48
CA VAL A 279 21.97 -16.96 17.33
C VAL A 279 22.38 -15.97 18.41
N GLY A 280 22.67 -14.73 18.01
CA GLY A 280 22.87 -13.60 18.92
C GLY A 280 21.82 -12.51 18.69
N VAL A 281 21.70 -11.59 19.64
CA VAL A 281 20.86 -10.40 19.51
C VAL A 281 21.74 -9.16 19.39
N ILE A 282 21.45 -8.33 18.39
CA ILE A 282 22.09 -7.02 18.21
C ILE A 282 21.02 -5.93 18.21
N GLY A 283 21.34 -4.75 18.72
CA GLY A 283 20.37 -3.66 18.75
C GLY A 283 20.84 -2.43 19.52
N ASP A 284 19.92 -1.52 19.77
CA ASP A 284 20.09 -0.40 20.71
C ASP A 284 19.81 -0.81 22.17
N LEU A 285 19.91 -2.12 22.45
CA LEU A 285 19.84 -2.72 23.78
C LEU A 285 21.03 -2.26 24.65
N PRO A 286 20.87 -2.16 25.98
CA PRO A 286 21.94 -1.69 26.88
C PRO A 286 23.27 -2.44 26.68
N GLY A 287 24.31 -1.76 26.19
CA GLY A 287 25.65 -2.37 25.97
C GLY A 287 25.84 -3.14 24.66
N SER A 288 24.78 -3.38 23.87
CA SER A 288 24.90 -4.06 22.57
C SER A 288 25.62 -3.19 21.55
N GLY A 289 25.11 -1.98 21.31
CA GLY A 289 25.67 -1.03 20.34
C GLY A 289 25.68 -1.56 18.91
N TRP A 290 24.64 -2.32 18.52
CA TRP A 290 24.51 -2.98 17.21
C TRP A 290 25.65 -3.94 16.85
N ALA A 291 26.41 -4.41 17.84
CA ALA A 291 27.49 -5.37 17.67
C ALA A 291 27.17 -6.70 18.38
N GLU A 292 27.75 -7.80 17.88
CA GLU A 292 27.67 -9.11 18.55
C GLU A 292 28.45 -9.04 19.87
N LYS A 293 27.84 -9.56 20.94
CA LYS A 293 28.38 -9.53 22.30
C LYS A 293 28.09 -10.87 23.01
N PRO A 294 28.98 -11.36 23.89
CA PRO A 294 28.76 -12.62 24.59
C PRO A 294 27.47 -12.63 25.42
N GLU A 295 27.16 -11.53 26.09
CA GLU A 295 25.96 -11.37 26.93
C GLU A 295 24.65 -11.40 26.14
N TYR A 296 24.70 -11.25 24.81
CA TYR A 296 23.54 -11.29 23.92
C TYR A 296 23.50 -12.57 23.05
N GLN A 297 24.37 -13.55 23.33
CA GLN A 297 24.29 -14.88 22.71
C GLN A 297 23.10 -15.64 23.30
N MET A 298 22.22 -16.17 22.43
CA MET A 298 21.01 -16.88 22.84
C MET A 298 21.32 -18.30 23.29
N ASN A 299 20.52 -18.79 24.25
CA ASN A 299 20.49 -20.20 24.64
C ASN A 299 19.81 -21.03 23.54
N LYS A 300 20.21 -22.30 23.40
CA LYS A 300 19.54 -23.28 22.54
C LYS A 300 18.73 -24.25 23.39
N THR A 301 17.51 -24.61 22.98
CA THR A 301 16.74 -25.64 23.68
C THR A 301 17.34 -27.04 23.51
N PRO A 302 17.12 -27.98 24.45
CA PRO A 302 17.68 -29.34 24.35
C PRO A 302 17.27 -30.12 23.10
N ASP A 303 16.09 -29.85 22.54
CA ASP A 303 15.62 -30.42 21.27
C ASP A 303 16.24 -29.75 20.03
N GLY A 304 16.95 -28.63 20.23
CA GLY A 304 17.62 -27.86 19.19
C GLY A 304 16.73 -27.00 18.30
N ASN A 305 15.44 -26.86 18.64
CA ASN A 305 14.46 -26.16 17.81
C ASN A 305 14.38 -24.65 18.06
N TYR A 306 14.55 -24.23 19.32
CA TYR A 306 14.37 -22.85 19.74
C TYR A 306 15.66 -22.21 20.23
N TRP A 307 15.76 -20.91 19.98
CA TRP A 307 16.76 -20.01 20.53
C TRP A 307 16.07 -19.01 21.43
N TRP A 308 16.60 -18.77 22.63
CA TRP A 308 15.99 -17.81 23.55
C TRP A 308 17.00 -17.04 24.41
N ILE A 309 16.65 -15.81 24.78
CA ILE A 309 17.42 -15.01 25.75
C ILE A 309 16.48 -14.17 26.60
N THR A 310 16.83 -13.97 27.87
CA THR A 310 16.13 -13.02 28.76
C THR A 310 17.01 -11.81 28.99
N ILE A 311 16.50 -10.64 28.62
CA ILE A 311 17.18 -9.36 28.73
C ILE A 311 16.54 -8.59 29.89
N THR A 312 17.38 -8.10 30.80
CA THR A 312 16.97 -7.34 31.99
C THR A 312 17.53 -5.93 31.98
N GLY A 313 17.08 -5.06 32.89
CA GLY A 313 17.58 -3.69 32.98
C GLY A 313 17.06 -2.75 31.88
N LEU A 314 15.97 -3.13 31.21
CA LEU A 314 15.32 -2.32 30.19
C LEU A 314 14.49 -1.21 30.84
N LEU A 315 14.46 -0.04 30.19
CA LEU A 315 13.60 1.06 30.61
C LEU A 315 12.21 0.88 30.01
N SER A 316 11.18 0.87 30.85
CA SER A 316 9.81 0.53 30.43
C SER A 316 9.28 1.42 29.31
N ASN A 317 9.66 2.70 29.29
CA ASN A 317 9.18 3.72 28.35
C ASN A 317 10.09 3.93 27.14
N SER A 318 11.23 3.23 27.06
CA SER A 318 12.10 3.27 25.88
C SER A 318 11.60 2.27 24.83
N GLU A 319 11.58 2.70 23.58
CA GLU A 319 11.35 1.83 22.43
C GLU A 319 12.70 1.32 21.92
N TYR A 320 12.89 0.01 21.95
CA TYR A 320 14.13 -0.68 21.59
C TYR A 320 14.00 -1.29 20.20
N GLY A 321 15.06 -1.15 19.39
CA GLY A 321 15.25 -1.82 18.12
C GLY A 321 16.27 -2.96 18.23
N PHE A 322 15.95 -4.11 17.65
CA PHE A 322 16.84 -5.26 17.63
C PHE A 322 16.70 -6.12 16.37
N GLN A 323 17.70 -6.97 16.14
CA GLN A 323 17.73 -8.02 15.12
C GLN A 323 18.34 -9.29 15.72
N TYR A 324 17.96 -10.44 15.17
CA TYR A 324 18.71 -11.67 15.35
C TYR A 324 19.89 -11.71 14.36
N LEU A 325 21.08 -12.03 14.87
CA LEU A 325 22.26 -12.35 14.08
C LEU A 325 22.44 -13.88 14.08
N VAL A 326 21.98 -14.52 13.02
CA VAL A 326 21.95 -15.98 12.85
C VAL A 326 23.23 -16.44 12.16
N ASP A 327 23.88 -17.45 12.73
CA ASP A 327 25.13 -18.05 12.24
C ASP A 327 26.26 -17.04 11.99
N GLY A 328 26.22 -15.89 12.68
CA GLY A 328 27.22 -14.81 12.58
C GLY A 328 27.11 -13.92 11.35
N VAL A 329 26.14 -14.17 10.45
CA VAL A 329 26.05 -13.46 9.16
C VAL A 329 24.67 -12.90 8.89
N LEU A 330 23.62 -13.69 9.07
CA LEU A 330 22.27 -13.35 8.63
C LEU A 330 21.60 -12.45 9.67
N ARG A 331 21.26 -11.23 9.26
CA ARG A 331 20.40 -10.31 10.03
C ARG A 331 18.96 -10.48 9.62
N ILE A 332 18.10 -10.69 10.62
CA ILE A 332 16.65 -10.71 10.46
C ILE A 332 15.99 -10.02 11.64
N ALA A 333 14.86 -9.37 11.37
CA ALA A 333 13.89 -9.03 12.39
C ALA A 333 13.20 -10.30 12.94
N ASP A 334 12.56 -10.16 14.09
CA ASP A 334 11.65 -11.13 14.68
C ASP A 334 10.39 -11.31 13.80
N PRO A 335 10.03 -12.56 13.42
CA PRO A 335 8.85 -12.84 12.60
C PRO A 335 7.51 -12.44 13.25
N TYR A 336 7.50 -12.27 14.57
CA TYR A 336 6.33 -11.93 15.38
C TYR A 336 6.36 -10.48 15.86
N ALA A 337 7.25 -9.64 15.30
CA ALA A 337 7.32 -8.22 15.64
C ALA A 337 5.99 -7.52 15.33
N GLU A 338 5.46 -6.81 16.32
CA GLU A 338 4.23 -6.02 16.18
C GLU A 338 4.49 -4.63 15.58
N LYS A 339 5.77 -4.28 15.39
CA LYS A 339 6.25 -3.07 14.73
C LYS A 339 7.68 -3.30 14.26
N ILE A 340 8.01 -2.78 13.08
CA ILE A 340 9.36 -2.86 12.50
C ILE A 340 9.88 -1.48 12.09
N GLN A 341 11.17 -1.41 11.75
CA GLN A 341 11.74 -0.31 10.98
C GLN A 341 12.21 -0.84 9.62
N ASP A 342 11.67 -0.28 8.55
CA ASP A 342 12.05 -0.58 7.18
C ASP A 342 13.08 0.44 6.69
N PRO A 343 14.35 0.04 6.45
CA PRO A 343 15.38 0.96 5.96
C PRO A 343 15.10 1.54 4.57
N TYR A 344 14.25 0.89 3.78
CA TYR A 344 13.98 1.24 2.40
C TYR A 344 12.82 2.22 2.29
N ASN A 345 11.76 2.01 3.08
CA ASN A 345 10.46 2.69 2.87
C ASN A 345 10.06 3.68 3.97
N ASP A 346 10.50 3.52 5.22
CA ASP A 346 10.02 4.34 6.34
C ASP A 346 10.35 5.83 6.18
N GLN A 347 11.45 6.15 5.49
CA GLN A 347 11.87 7.53 5.21
C GLN A 347 10.86 8.33 4.37
N TYR A 348 9.94 7.64 3.67
CA TYR A 348 8.90 8.25 2.85
C TYR A 348 7.56 8.38 3.59
N ILE A 349 7.46 7.94 4.85
CA ILE A 349 6.24 8.06 5.65
C ILE A 349 6.13 9.50 6.20
N PRO A 350 5.06 10.23 5.88
CA PRO A 350 4.90 11.61 6.34
C PRO A 350 4.72 11.70 7.87
N TRP A 351 5.33 12.72 8.48
CA TRP A 351 5.20 12.97 9.92
C TRP A 351 3.75 13.15 10.40
N ASN A 352 2.88 13.75 9.57
CA ASN A 352 1.46 13.92 9.89
C ASN A 352 0.69 12.60 9.93
N THR A 353 1.15 11.57 9.19
CA THR A 353 0.57 10.23 9.19
C THR A 353 1.09 9.41 10.37
N TYR A 354 2.40 9.44 10.63
CA TYR A 354 3.01 8.74 11.78
C TYR A 354 3.91 9.67 12.62
N PRO A 355 3.34 10.43 13.57
CA PRO A 355 4.13 11.26 14.47
C PRO A 355 5.03 10.42 15.37
N GLY A 356 6.31 10.74 15.40
CA GLY A 356 7.28 10.09 16.28
C GLY A 356 7.73 8.71 15.82
N LEU A 357 7.64 8.40 14.52
CA LEU A 357 8.22 7.19 13.96
C LEU A 357 9.73 7.16 14.25
N LYS A 358 10.19 6.11 14.95
CA LYS A 358 11.60 5.96 15.33
C LYS A 358 12.44 5.82 14.04
N PRO A 359 13.51 6.63 13.87
CA PRO A 359 14.34 6.57 12.68
C PRO A 359 15.17 5.30 12.63
N TYR A 360 15.38 4.76 11.42
CA TYR A 360 16.26 3.62 11.19
C TYR A 360 17.70 3.93 11.64
N PRO A 361 18.41 3.00 12.29
CA PRO A 361 19.79 3.18 12.78
C PRO A 361 20.85 3.12 11.66
N THR A 362 20.75 4.02 10.68
CA THR A 362 21.63 4.07 9.50
C THR A 362 23.11 4.06 9.88
N GLY A 363 23.89 3.20 9.22
CA GLY A 363 25.32 3.03 9.46
C GLY A 363 25.67 2.10 10.63
N SER A 364 24.69 1.72 11.47
CA SER A 364 24.89 0.75 12.56
C SER A 364 24.48 -0.66 12.17
N THR A 365 23.46 -0.81 11.34
CA THR A 365 23.04 -2.11 10.79
C THR A 365 22.43 -1.97 9.38
N THR A 366 22.05 -3.11 8.79
CA THR A 366 21.29 -3.25 7.54
C THR A 366 20.10 -4.15 7.77
N GLU A 367 19.18 -4.25 6.80
CA GLU A 367 17.95 -5.06 6.87
C GLU A 367 16.89 -4.52 7.85
N VAL A 368 15.68 -5.07 7.79
CA VAL A 368 14.55 -4.70 8.66
C VAL A 368 14.89 -4.95 10.14
N VAL A 369 14.47 -4.03 11.01
CA VAL A 369 14.70 -4.07 12.47
C VAL A 369 13.38 -4.29 13.21
N SER A 370 13.35 -5.17 14.20
CA SER A 370 12.19 -5.31 15.09
C SER A 370 12.16 -4.23 16.14
N LEU A 371 10.96 -3.73 16.46
CA LEU A 371 10.74 -2.81 17.56
C LEU A 371 9.92 -3.45 18.67
N PHE A 372 10.25 -3.12 19.92
CA PHE A 372 9.37 -3.37 21.05
C PHE A 372 9.45 -2.27 22.10
N LYS A 373 8.39 -2.18 22.89
CA LYS A 373 8.30 -1.28 24.04
C LYS A 373 7.51 -1.98 25.15
N ILE A 374 8.07 -2.02 26.36
CA ILE A 374 7.45 -2.70 27.50
C ILE A 374 6.14 -2.00 27.90
N ASN A 375 6.18 -0.69 28.09
CA ASN A 375 4.99 0.13 28.32
C ASN A 375 4.53 0.74 27.00
N ASN A 376 3.76 -0.02 26.22
CA ASN A 376 3.29 0.41 24.90
C ASN A 376 2.03 1.31 24.95
N ASN A 377 1.62 1.82 26.11
CA ASN A 377 0.40 2.62 26.30
C ASN A 377 -0.82 1.97 25.61
N PRO A 378 -1.34 0.85 26.16
CA PRO A 378 -2.41 0.09 25.51
C PRO A 378 -3.63 0.97 25.23
N TYR A 379 -4.25 0.76 24.07
CA TYR A 379 -5.48 1.45 23.71
C TYR A 379 -6.61 1.11 24.69
N THR A 380 -7.29 2.12 25.21
CA THR A 380 -8.46 1.93 26.07
C THR A 380 -9.72 1.90 25.20
N TRP A 381 -10.26 0.70 24.98
CA TRP A 381 -11.52 0.51 24.27
C TRP A 381 -12.70 1.14 25.02
N THR A 382 -13.52 1.90 24.30
CA THR A 382 -14.66 2.64 24.86
C THR A 382 -16.01 2.01 24.53
N THR A 383 -16.12 1.26 23.42
CA THR A 383 -17.37 0.60 23.05
C THR A 383 -17.65 -0.59 23.96
N THR A 384 -18.87 -0.63 24.51
CA THR A 384 -19.40 -1.74 25.30
C THR A 384 -20.68 -2.27 24.66
N GLY A 385 -20.95 -3.57 24.79
CA GLY A 385 -22.20 -4.17 24.27
C GLY A 385 -22.30 -4.28 22.74
N TYR A 386 -21.20 -4.10 21.99
CA TYR A 386 -21.18 -4.34 20.55
C TYR A 386 -21.60 -5.79 20.24
N THR A 387 -22.54 -5.92 19.31
CA THR A 387 -22.98 -7.21 18.78
C THR A 387 -22.69 -7.24 17.30
N ARG A 388 -21.97 -8.27 16.86
CA ARG A 388 -21.67 -8.49 15.45
C ARG A 388 -22.96 -8.63 14.64
N PRO A 389 -23.05 -8.00 13.46
CA PRO A 389 -24.13 -8.24 12.52
C PRO A 389 -24.35 -9.73 12.21
N ASP A 390 -25.55 -10.11 11.81
CA ASP A 390 -25.79 -11.47 11.33
C ASP A 390 -24.99 -11.70 10.03
N LYS A 391 -24.11 -12.72 10.02
CA LYS A 391 -23.28 -13.06 8.86
C LYS A 391 -24.08 -13.31 7.58
N ARG A 392 -25.35 -13.71 7.70
CA ARG A 392 -26.27 -13.94 6.57
C ARG A 392 -26.81 -12.65 5.96
N ASN A 393 -26.62 -11.52 6.64
CA ASN A 393 -27.08 -10.20 6.21
C ASN A 393 -25.97 -9.14 6.24
N LEU A 394 -24.72 -9.54 6.04
CA LEU A 394 -23.63 -8.58 5.87
C LEU A 394 -23.86 -7.75 4.61
N ILE A 395 -23.59 -6.46 4.74
CA ILE A 395 -23.50 -5.48 3.67
C ILE A 395 -22.08 -4.95 3.80
N VAL A 396 -21.16 -5.68 3.20
CA VAL A 396 -19.72 -5.45 3.26
C VAL A 396 -19.35 -4.32 2.32
N TYR A 397 -18.60 -3.35 2.82
CA TYR A 397 -17.97 -2.31 2.00
C TYR A 397 -16.47 -2.61 1.91
N GLU A 398 -16.03 -3.10 0.75
CA GLU A 398 -14.63 -3.41 0.47
C GLU A 398 -13.88 -2.11 0.15
N LEU A 399 -12.81 -1.85 0.90
CA LEU A 399 -12.15 -0.54 0.96
C LEU A 399 -10.63 -0.66 0.93
N LEU A 400 -10.04 0.02 -0.04
CA LEU A 400 -8.61 0.22 -0.17
C LEU A 400 -8.23 1.62 0.30
N VAL A 401 -7.57 1.71 1.46
CA VAL A 401 -7.42 2.99 2.21
C VAL A 401 -6.81 4.09 1.35
N ARG A 402 -5.76 3.76 0.59
CA ARG A 402 -5.06 4.73 -0.26
C ARG A 402 -5.96 5.31 -1.38
N ASP A 403 -6.90 4.51 -1.89
CA ASP A 403 -7.77 4.91 -2.99
C ASP A 403 -9.07 5.55 -2.47
N PHE A 404 -9.24 5.67 -1.15
CA PHE A 404 -10.45 6.20 -0.51
C PHE A 404 -10.21 7.54 0.19
N VAL A 405 -9.11 7.72 0.93
CA VAL A 405 -8.79 8.97 1.66
C VAL A 405 -7.43 9.51 1.27
N ALA A 406 -7.33 10.79 0.89
CA ALA A 406 -6.11 11.35 0.29
C ALA A 406 -4.86 11.36 1.19
N ASN A 407 -5.04 11.35 2.52
CA ASN A 407 -3.93 11.25 3.46
C ASN A 407 -3.43 9.80 3.67
N HIS A 408 -4.16 8.82 3.13
CA HIS A 408 -3.87 7.39 3.26
C HIS A 408 -3.67 6.95 4.72
N ASP A 409 -4.51 7.42 5.66
CA ASP A 409 -4.32 7.14 7.08
C ASP A 409 -5.62 6.76 7.82
N TRP A 410 -5.46 6.03 8.93
CA TRP A 410 -6.58 5.61 9.78
C TRP A 410 -7.33 6.80 10.38
N LYS A 411 -6.60 7.86 10.69
CA LYS A 411 -7.12 9.06 11.35
C LYS A 411 -8.17 9.76 10.48
N THR A 412 -7.88 9.95 9.20
CA THR A 412 -8.77 10.57 8.21
C THR A 412 -9.89 9.61 7.83
N LEU A 413 -9.62 8.30 7.77
CA LEU A 413 -10.66 7.31 7.48
C LEU A 413 -11.82 7.36 8.49
N LYS A 414 -11.52 7.62 9.77
CA LYS A 414 -12.55 7.79 10.81
C LYS A 414 -13.59 8.87 10.50
N ASP A 415 -13.20 9.94 9.81
CA ASP A 415 -14.11 11.04 9.44
C ASP A 415 -15.22 10.57 8.47
N SER A 416 -15.03 9.41 7.83
CA SER A 416 -15.97 8.80 6.90
C SER A 416 -17.08 7.99 7.59
N ILE A 417 -17.10 7.84 8.92
CA ILE A 417 -18.09 6.99 9.62
C ILE A 417 -19.53 7.36 9.27
N ASN A 418 -19.84 8.65 9.16
CA ASN A 418 -21.18 9.12 8.83
C ASN A 418 -21.59 8.76 7.40
N TYR A 419 -20.63 8.64 6.48
CA TYR A 419 -20.89 8.16 5.12
C TYR A 419 -21.37 6.71 5.13
N PHE A 420 -20.66 5.82 5.83
CA PHE A 420 -21.02 4.40 5.93
C PHE A 420 -22.37 4.19 6.61
N LYS A 421 -22.66 4.96 7.67
CA LYS A 421 -23.97 4.94 8.34
C LYS A 421 -25.10 5.31 7.38
N ARG A 422 -24.95 6.43 6.63
CA ARG A 422 -25.95 6.88 5.65
C ARG A 422 -26.14 5.86 4.53
N LEU A 423 -25.05 5.27 4.04
CA LEU A 423 -25.12 4.21 3.02
C LEU A 423 -25.77 2.93 3.58
N GLY A 424 -25.76 2.75 4.89
CA GLY A 424 -26.38 1.63 5.56
C GLY A 424 -25.51 0.38 5.67
N ILE A 425 -24.19 0.54 5.49
CA ILE A 425 -23.18 -0.51 5.67
C ILE A 425 -23.19 -1.04 7.11
N ASN A 426 -22.96 -2.34 7.28
CA ASN A 426 -22.79 -2.96 8.60
C ASN A 426 -21.47 -3.73 8.74
N ALA A 427 -20.65 -3.81 7.70
CA ALA A 427 -19.29 -4.34 7.76
C ALA A 427 -18.37 -3.60 6.78
N ILE A 428 -17.14 -3.31 7.19
CA ILE A 428 -16.09 -2.76 6.34
C ILE A 428 -14.99 -3.81 6.21
N GLU A 429 -14.63 -4.15 4.98
CA GLU A 429 -13.49 -5.02 4.66
C GLU A 429 -12.30 -4.14 4.26
N LEU A 430 -11.21 -4.20 5.03
CA LEU A 430 -10.07 -3.29 4.90
C LEU A 430 -8.92 -3.92 4.13
N MET A 431 -8.36 -3.14 3.21
CA MET A 431 -7.18 -3.45 2.42
C MET A 431 -6.23 -2.24 2.31
N PRO A 432 -4.90 -2.47 2.30
CA PRO A 432 -4.19 -3.50 3.07
C PRO A 432 -4.15 -3.14 4.57
N VAL A 433 -3.62 -4.05 5.40
CA VAL A 433 -3.58 -3.85 6.87
C VAL A 433 -2.23 -4.18 7.48
N ASN A 434 -1.75 -5.42 7.36
CA ASN A 434 -0.43 -5.80 7.88
C ASN A 434 0.68 -5.29 6.97
N GLU A 435 1.90 -5.17 7.51
CA GLU A 435 3.09 -4.74 6.78
C GLU A 435 3.33 -5.61 5.53
N PHE A 436 3.74 -4.93 4.46
CA PHE A 436 4.08 -5.51 3.17
C PHE A 436 5.30 -4.81 2.57
N GLU A 437 5.87 -5.37 1.51
CA GLU A 437 7.04 -4.75 0.88
C GLU A 437 6.67 -3.45 0.15
N GLY A 438 7.19 -2.31 0.63
CA GLY A 438 6.88 -0.99 0.07
C GLY A 438 5.77 -0.27 0.85
N ASN A 439 5.48 0.98 0.47
CA ASN A 439 4.44 1.78 1.13
C ASN A 439 3.12 1.82 0.34
N LEU A 440 3.10 1.36 -0.90
CA LEU A 440 1.97 1.48 -1.82
C LEU A 440 1.72 0.15 -2.53
N SER A 441 0.76 -0.62 -2.02
CA SER A 441 0.35 -1.92 -2.57
C SER A 441 -1.11 -2.21 -2.25
N TRP A 442 -1.65 -3.27 -2.86
CA TRP A 442 -2.91 -3.90 -2.44
C TRP A 442 -2.74 -4.77 -1.17
N GLY A 443 -1.51 -5.00 -0.71
CA GLY A 443 -1.20 -5.80 0.48
C GLY A 443 -0.86 -7.26 0.19
N TYR A 444 -0.95 -7.69 -1.06
CA TYR A 444 -0.65 -9.04 -1.53
C TYR A 444 0.86 -9.32 -1.70
N ASN A 445 1.69 -8.56 -1.00
CA ASN A 445 3.11 -8.81 -0.88
C ASN A 445 3.57 -8.75 0.60
N PRO A 446 2.93 -9.52 1.50
CA PRO A 446 3.12 -9.42 2.94
C PRO A 446 4.47 -9.96 3.41
N ASP A 447 5.01 -9.37 4.47
CA ASP A 447 6.27 -9.78 5.10
C ASP A 447 6.22 -9.86 6.64
N PHE A 448 5.51 -8.96 7.34
CA PHE A 448 5.28 -9.01 8.80
C PHE A 448 3.80 -9.00 9.18
N TYR A 449 3.29 -10.17 9.57
CA TYR A 449 1.87 -10.42 9.79
C TYR A 449 1.29 -9.87 11.10
N PHE A 450 2.14 -9.48 12.05
CA PHE A 450 1.74 -8.93 13.35
C PHE A 450 1.84 -7.39 13.40
N ALA A 451 2.49 -6.79 12.41
CA ALA A 451 2.71 -5.36 12.35
C ALA A 451 1.61 -4.72 11.49
N PRO A 452 0.79 -3.79 12.02
CA PRO A 452 0.02 -2.91 11.15
C PRO A 452 0.99 -2.03 10.35
N ASP A 453 0.70 -1.87 9.07
CA ASP A 453 1.58 -1.11 8.18
C ASP A 453 1.64 0.36 8.61
N LYS A 454 2.87 0.84 8.79
CA LYS A 454 3.16 2.17 9.35
C LYS A 454 2.79 3.28 8.39
N TYR A 455 2.67 2.99 7.09
CA TYR A 455 2.23 3.94 6.08
C TYR A 455 0.83 4.50 6.37
N TYR A 456 -0.04 3.73 7.03
CA TYR A 456 -1.40 4.16 7.39
C TYR A 456 -1.51 4.81 8.78
N GLY A 457 -0.41 4.82 9.54
CA GLY A 457 -0.30 5.47 10.84
C GLY A 457 -0.15 4.52 12.05
N PRO A 458 -0.13 5.06 13.28
CA PRO A 458 0.08 4.29 14.50
C PRO A 458 -1.00 3.24 14.78
N ALA A 459 -0.61 2.12 15.43
CA ALA A 459 -1.52 1.03 15.82
C ALA A 459 -2.77 1.50 16.61
N ASN A 460 -2.61 2.49 17.50
CA ASN A 460 -3.74 3.00 18.29
C ASN A 460 -4.73 3.83 17.46
N ASP A 461 -4.32 4.40 16.31
CA ASP A 461 -5.24 5.08 15.41
C ASP A 461 -6.13 4.07 14.66
N MET A 462 -5.57 2.92 14.27
CA MET A 462 -6.34 1.79 13.73
C MET A 462 -7.33 1.24 14.76
N LYS A 463 -6.90 1.00 16.01
CA LYS A 463 -7.80 0.56 17.09
C LYS A 463 -8.91 1.57 17.34
N ALA A 464 -8.61 2.87 17.28
CA ALA A 464 -9.62 3.92 17.40
C ALA A 464 -10.61 3.95 16.22
N PHE A 465 -10.19 3.56 15.01
CA PHE A 465 -11.10 3.38 13.89
C PHE A 465 -12.02 2.17 14.09
N ILE A 466 -11.48 1.04 14.54
CA ILE A 466 -12.26 -0.17 14.84
C ILE A 466 -13.27 0.10 15.96
N ASP A 467 -12.85 0.73 17.05
CA ASP A 467 -13.74 1.07 18.18
C ASP A 467 -14.88 2.00 17.73
N LEU A 468 -14.59 2.97 16.85
CA LEU A 468 -15.60 3.84 16.25
C LEU A 468 -16.59 3.08 15.36
N CYS A 469 -16.12 2.10 14.60
CA CYS A 469 -16.99 1.22 13.80
C CYS A 469 -17.91 0.40 14.71
N HIS A 470 -17.36 -0.22 15.76
CA HIS A 470 -18.12 -0.99 16.75
C HIS A 470 -19.18 -0.13 17.46
N ALA A 471 -18.84 1.10 17.85
CA ALA A 471 -19.78 2.05 18.44
C ALA A 471 -20.99 2.37 17.54
N ASN A 472 -20.86 2.13 16.23
CA ASN A 472 -21.91 2.35 15.24
C ASN A 472 -22.49 1.04 14.68
N GLY A 473 -22.21 -0.10 15.32
CA GLY A 473 -22.73 -1.41 14.90
C GLY A 473 -22.13 -1.93 13.58
N ILE A 474 -20.96 -1.42 13.19
CA ILE A 474 -20.26 -1.80 11.96
C ILE A 474 -19.10 -2.73 12.34
N ALA A 475 -19.09 -3.93 11.74
CA ALA A 475 -17.97 -4.86 11.86
C ALA A 475 -16.76 -4.40 11.02
N VAL A 476 -15.56 -4.77 11.45
CA VAL A 476 -14.33 -4.60 10.68
C VAL A 476 -13.75 -5.98 10.33
N ILE A 477 -13.66 -6.26 9.04
CA ILE A 477 -13.09 -7.47 8.46
C ILE A 477 -11.73 -7.10 7.90
N MET A 478 -10.70 -7.89 8.22
CA MET A 478 -9.36 -7.69 7.68
C MET A 478 -9.17 -8.59 6.47
N ASP A 479 -8.79 -8.02 5.33
CA ASP A 479 -8.23 -8.82 4.25
C ASP A 479 -6.82 -9.29 4.61
N ILE A 480 -6.51 -10.57 4.38
CA ILE A 480 -5.22 -11.15 4.73
C ILE A 480 -4.77 -12.23 3.73
N ALA A 481 -3.55 -12.06 3.22
CA ALA A 481 -2.88 -13.04 2.37
C ALA A 481 -1.98 -13.95 3.18
N LEU A 482 -2.48 -15.15 3.48
CA LEU A 482 -1.73 -16.19 4.20
C LEU A 482 -1.39 -17.39 3.32
N ASN A 483 -1.67 -17.35 2.01
CA ASN A 483 -1.27 -18.40 1.06
C ASN A 483 0.22 -18.31 0.68
N HIS A 484 0.84 -17.12 0.78
CA HIS A 484 2.25 -16.90 0.46
C HIS A 484 2.87 -15.81 1.34
N SER A 485 4.17 -15.55 1.23
CA SER A 485 4.88 -14.38 1.78
C SER A 485 5.90 -13.82 0.80
N PHE A 486 6.46 -12.64 1.07
CA PHE A 486 7.51 -12.04 0.23
C PHE A 486 8.91 -12.07 0.88
N GLY A 487 9.91 -11.58 0.16
CA GLY A 487 11.34 -11.84 0.40
C GLY A 487 11.91 -11.20 1.66
N MET A 488 11.30 -10.12 2.15
CA MET A 488 11.66 -9.49 3.41
C MET A 488 11.22 -10.30 4.64
N SER A 489 10.29 -11.26 4.48
CA SER A 489 9.84 -12.12 5.57
C SER A 489 11.02 -12.86 6.24
N PRO A 490 11.19 -12.72 7.56
CA PRO A 490 12.23 -13.44 8.30
C PRO A 490 12.12 -14.97 8.15
N LEU A 491 10.90 -15.51 8.02
CA LEU A 491 10.65 -16.94 7.89
C LEU A 491 11.15 -17.50 6.55
N VAL A 492 11.06 -16.69 5.48
CA VAL A 492 11.61 -17.02 4.16
C VAL A 492 13.13 -17.00 4.23
N ARG A 493 13.70 -15.90 4.75
CA ARG A 493 15.14 -15.63 4.78
C ARG A 493 15.93 -16.59 5.66
N LEU A 494 15.35 -17.06 6.76
CA LEU A 494 15.98 -18.00 7.68
C LEU A 494 16.49 -19.26 6.97
N TYR A 495 15.79 -19.75 5.96
CA TYR A 495 16.14 -20.96 5.21
C TYR A 495 16.09 -20.68 3.72
N TRP A 496 17.01 -19.83 3.26
CA TRP A 496 17.14 -19.47 1.86
C TRP A 496 18.12 -20.38 1.10
N ASP A 497 17.67 -20.95 -0.02
CA ASP A 497 18.54 -21.61 -0.98
C ASP A 497 18.99 -20.57 -2.02
N ALA A 498 20.17 -19.98 -1.78
CA ALA A 498 20.74 -18.96 -2.65
C ALA A 498 21.12 -19.49 -4.05
N VAL A 499 21.31 -20.81 -4.21
CA VAL A 499 21.67 -21.40 -5.51
C VAL A 499 20.47 -21.40 -6.44
N ASN A 500 19.29 -21.73 -5.91
CA ASN A 500 18.05 -21.81 -6.68
C ASN A 500 17.11 -20.61 -6.48
N ASN A 501 17.53 -19.63 -5.67
CA ASN A 501 16.78 -18.40 -5.35
C ASN A 501 15.35 -18.69 -4.85
N ARG A 502 15.22 -19.55 -3.84
CA ARG A 502 13.94 -20.01 -3.29
C ARG A 502 14.07 -20.45 -1.82
N PRO A 503 12.95 -20.67 -1.10
CA PRO A 503 13.00 -21.35 0.20
C PRO A 503 13.66 -22.73 0.05
N ALA A 504 14.57 -23.06 0.97
CA ALA A 504 15.25 -24.34 0.99
C ALA A 504 14.29 -25.48 1.37
N THR A 505 14.61 -26.71 0.95
CA THR A 505 13.80 -27.92 1.27
C THR A 505 13.62 -28.16 2.77
N ASN A 506 14.54 -27.66 3.60
CA ASN A 506 14.46 -27.75 5.06
C ASN A 506 13.75 -26.53 5.70
N ASN A 507 13.14 -25.64 4.92
CA ASN A 507 12.35 -24.54 5.47
C ASN A 507 11.11 -25.13 6.20
N PRO A 508 10.91 -24.83 7.50
CA PRO A 508 9.78 -25.38 8.25
C PRO A 508 8.40 -24.91 7.78
N TRP A 509 8.31 -23.76 7.10
CA TRP A 509 7.04 -23.09 6.80
C TRP A 509 6.65 -23.10 5.33
N TYR A 510 7.61 -23.13 4.40
CA TYR A 510 7.35 -22.88 2.98
C TYR A 510 7.65 -24.10 2.12
N ASN A 511 6.90 -24.22 1.03
CA ASN A 511 7.26 -25.09 -0.08
C ASN A 511 8.43 -24.46 -0.85
N PRO A 512 9.45 -25.22 -1.28
CA PRO A 512 10.52 -24.69 -2.14
C PRO A 512 10.02 -24.21 -3.50
N VAL A 513 8.95 -24.84 -4.00
CA VAL A 513 8.28 -24.51 -5.25
C VAL A 513 6.79 -24.51 -5.02
N ALA A 514 6.10 -23.55 -5.63
CA ALA A 514 4.66 -23.38 -5.46
C ALA A 514 3.87 -24.64 -5.86
N LYS A 515 2.83 -24.96 -5.10
CA LYS A 515 1.95 -26.11 -5.35
C LYS A 515 0.76 -25.78 -6.23
N HIS A 516 0.41 -24.50 -6.36
CA HIS A 516 -0.83 -24.04 -6.97
C HIS A 516 -0.64 -22.86 -7.95
N ALA A 517 -1.63 -22.69 -8.83
CA ALA A 517 -1.71 -21.56 -9.75
C ALA A 517 -1.89 -20.22 -9.02
N PHE A 518 -1.56 -19.12 -9.71
CA PHE A 518 -1.70 -17.74 -9.22
C PHE A 518 -0.93 -17.40 -7.94
N ASN A 519 0.03 -18.24 -7.55
CA ASN A 519 0.97 -17.91 -6.49
C ASN A 519 1.92 -16.79 -6.96
N VAL A 520 1.95 -15.68 -6.22
CA VAL A 520 2.77 -14.48 -6.55
C VAL A 520 3.97 -14.28 -5.62
N GLY A 521 4.08 -15.07 -4.54
CA GLY A 521 5.18 -15.00 -3.57
C GLY A 521 5.78 -16.37 -3.23
N TYR A 522 6.25 -16.53 -2.00
CA TYR A 522 6.74 -17.80 -1.45
C TYR A 522 5.61 -18.57 -0.79
N ASP A 523 5.26 -19.72 -1.38
CA ASP A 523 4.13 -20.57 -1.04
C ASP A 523 4.25 -21.22 0.35
N PHE A 524 3.28 -20.96 1.23
CA PHE A 524 3.24 -21.58 2.56
C PHE A 524 2.86 -23.05 2.48
N ASN A 525 3.62 -23.91 3.17
CA ASN A 525 3.21 -25.29 3.41
C ASN A 525 2.17 -25.34 4.53
N HIS A 526 0.89 -25.31 4.18
CA HIS A 526 -0.19 -25.32 5.17
C HIS A 526 -0.44 -26.67 5.85
N GLU A 527 0.20 -27.77 5.43
CA GLU A 527 0.20 -29.03 6.18
C GLU A 527 1.24 -29.02 7.32
N SER A 528 2.25 -28.14 7.24
CA SER A 528 3.27 -27.98 8.27
C SER A 528 2.66 -27.58 9.62
N PRO A 529 3.00 -28.28 10.72
CA PRO A 529 2.62 -27.86 12.07
C PRO A 529 3.10 -26.43 12.41
N GLN A 530 4.27 -26.04 11.90
CA GLN A 530 4.85 -24.72 12.15
C GLN A 530 4.06 -23.62 11.43
N THR A 531 3.62 -23.86 10.19
CA THR A 531 2.73 -22.93 9.46
C THR A 531 1.38 -22.83 10.14
N LYS A 532 0.78 -23.97 10.53
CA LYS A 532 -0.50 -23.96 11.26
C LYS A 532 -0.42 -23.18 12.58
N TYR A 533 0.66 -23.35 13.33
CA TYR A 533 0.91 -22.59 14.55
C TYR A 533 1.10 -21.10 14.29
N PHE A 534 1.93 -20.73 13.29
CA PHE A 534 2.16 -19.34 12.91
C PHE A 534 0.86 -18.64 12.49
N VAL A 535 0.11 -19.23 11.55
CA VAL A 535 -1.20 -18.72 11.11
C VAL A 535 -2.15 -18.58 12.28
N SER A 536 -2.23 -19.58 13.17
CA SER A 536 -3.11 -19.50 14.35
C SER A 536 -2.73 -18.34 15.28
N ARG A 537 -1.42 -18.06 15.43
CA ARG A 537 -0.93 -16.92 16.21
C ARG A 537 -1.32 -15.59 15.57
N VAL A 538 -1.14 -15.45 14.25
CA VAL A 538 -1.54 -14.25 13.49
C VAL A 538 -3.03 -13.97 13.68
N LEU A 539 -3.87 -14.98 13.43
CA LEU A 539 -5.32 -14.85 13.54
C LEU A 539 -5.75 -14.49 14.96
N SER A 540 -5.19 -15.17 15.98
CA SER A 540 -5.51 -14.86 17.37
C SER A 540 -5.13 -13.43 17.77
N TYR A 541 -3.98 -12.93 17.27
CA TYR A 541 -3.48 -11.61 17.61
C TYR A 541 -4.42 -10.51 17.11
N TRP A 542 -4.81 -10.52 15.84
CA TRP A 542 -5.73 -9.51 15.29
C TRP A 542 -7.13 -9.57 15.94
N LEU A 543 -7.62 -10.77 16.27
CA LEU A 543 -8.90 -10.95 16.97
C LEU A 543 -8.87 -10.41 18.40
N THR A 544 -7.77 -10.58 19.14
CA THR A 544 -7.71 -10.20 20.57
C THR A 544 -7.14 -8.81 20.81
N GLU A 545 -6.11 -8.40 20.07
CA GLU A 545 -5.39 -7.14 20.27
C GLU A 545 -6.08 -5.97 19.55
N TYR A 546 -6.59 -6.21 18.34
CA TYR A 546 -7.26 -5.20 17.51
C TYR A 546 -8.78 -5.38 17.46
N LYS A 547 -9.32 -6.47 18.03
CA LYS A 547 -10.76 -6.78 18.00
C LYS A 547 -11.35 -6.81 16.59
N ILE A 548 -10.57 -7.25 15.60
CA ILE A 548 -11.09 -7.53 14.27
C ILE A 548 -12.23 -8.55 14.36
N ASP A 549 -13.27 -8.39 13.53
CA ASP A 549 -14.50 -9.20 13.59
C ASP A 549 -14.44 -10.45 12.72
N GLY A 550 -13.42 -10.57 11.89
CA GLY A 550 -13.19 -11.70 11.02
C GLY A 550 -12.21 -11.37 9.92
N PHE A 551 -11.96 -12.33 9.04
CA PHE A 551 -11.01 -12.19 7.96
C PHE A 551 -11.65 -12.52 6.62
N ARG A 552 -11.18 -11.84 5.57
CA ARG A 552 -11.20 -12.38 4.22
C ARG A 552 -9.87 -13.06 3.98
N PHE A 553 -9.89 -14.37 3.74
CA PHE A 553 -8.70 -15.12 3.37
C PHE A 553 -8.49 -15.03 1.86
N ASP A 554 -7.50 -14.21 1.47
CA ASP A 554 -7.05 -14.06 0.08
C ASP A 554 -6.60 -15.39 -0.50
N LEU A 555 -7.04 -15.64 -1.74
CA LEU A 555 -6.70 -16.81 -2.54
C LEU A 555 -6.75 -18.10 -1.70
N SER A 556 -7.81 -18.28 -0.92
CA SER A 556 -7.95 -19.39 0.04
C SER A 556 -7.81 -20.79 -0.59
N LYS A 557 -7.98 -20.90 -1.91
CA LYS A 557 -7.64 -22.11 -2.67
C LYS A 557 -6.16 -22.50 -2.63
N GLY A 558 -5.29 -21.54 -2.38
CA GLY A 558 -3.84 -21.72 -2.21
C GLY A 558 -3.47 -22.45 -0.91
N PHE A 559 -4.42 -22.67 0.01
CA PHE A 559 -4.18 -23.34 1.29
C PHE A 559 -4.15 -24.87 1.09
N THR A 560 -3.40 -25.32 0.09
CA THR A 560 -3.35 -26.70 -0.41
C THR A 560 -1.91 -27.18 -0.51
N GLN A 561 -1.72 -28.48 -0.31
CA GLN A 561 -0.46 -29.16 -0.62
C GLN A 561 -0.56 -30.08 -1.84
N LYS A 562 -1.71 -30.05 -2.54
CA LYS A 562 -1.90 -30.82 -3.77
C LYS A 562 -1.04 -30.20 -4.87
N GLN A 563 -0.04 -30.96 -5.34
CA GLN A 563 0.79 -30.54 -6.46
C GLN A 563 -0.05 -30.45 -7.74
N THR A 564 -0.31 -29.23 -8.19
CA THR A 564 -1.02 -28.96 -9.45
C THR A 564 -0.17 -28.17 -10.45
N CYS A 565 1.04 -27.80 -10.05
CA CYS A 565 2.07 -27.20 -10.91
C CYS A 565 3.16 -28.23 -11.27
N ASP A 566 4.04 -27.86 -12.19
CA ASP A 566 5.25 -28.62 -12.48
C ASP A 566 6.29 -28.51 -11.33
N ASN A 567 7.41 -29.23 -11.46
CA ASN A 567 8.46 -29.27 -10.43
C ASN A 567 9.17 -27.93 -10.19
N ASN A 568 8.93 -26.93 -11.02
CA ASN A 568 9.45 -25.57 -10.87
C ASN A 568 8.40 -24.60 -10.30
N GLY A 569 7.19 -25.10 -9.96
CA GLY A 569 6.07 -24.28 -9.53
C GLY A 569 5.40 -23.50 -10.68
N ASN A 570 5.69 -23.87 -11.93
CA ASN A 570 5.13 -23.24 -13.13
C ASN A 570 4.08 -24.16 -13.79
N ASN A 571 3.48 -23.70 -14.90
CA ASN A 571 2.60 -24.51 -15.75
C ASN A 571 1.50 -25.26 -14.97
N CYS A 572 0.76 -24.54 -14.13
CA CYS A 572 -0.22 -25.13 -13.23
C CYS A 572 -1.53 -25.51 -13.93
N ASP A 573 -2.08 -26.66 -13.58
CA ASP A 573 -3.42 -27.10 -13.98
C ASP A 573 -4.48 -26.44 -13.08
N VAL A 574 -5.04 -25.33 -13.57
CA VAL A 574 -6.08 -24.55 -12.87
C VAL A 574 -7.34 -25.37 -12.60
N ALA A 575 -7.69 -26.31 -13.48
CA ALA A 575 -8.86 -27.16 -13.29
C ALA A 575 -8.61 -28.19 -12.17
N ALA A 576 -7.43 -28.81 -12.14
CA ALA A 576 -7.05 -29.74 -11.07
C ALA A 576 -6.91 -29.06 -9.70
N TRP A 577 -6.46 -27.79 -9.68
CA TRP A 577 -6.39 -26.95 -8.47
C TRP A 577 -7.78 -26.56 -7.95
N GLY A 578 -8.70 -26.25 -8.85
CA GLY A 578 -10.09 -25.95 -8.54
C GLY A 578 -10.93 -27.17 -8.15
N ALA A 579 -10.47 -28.40 -8.43
CA ALA A 579 -11.17 -29.62 -8.02
C ALA A 579 -11.19 -29.80 -6.49
N TYR A 580 -12.11 -30.64 -6.01
CA TYR A 580 -12.27 -30.99 -4.60
C TYR A 580 -10.94 -31.42 -3.95
N ASP A 581 -10.63 -30.83 -2.80
CA ASP A 581 -9.44 -31.10 -2.01
C ASP A 581 -9.77 -31.22 -0.51
N GLN A 582 -9.74 -32.46 0.00
CA GLN A 582 -10.02 -32.73 1.40
C GLN A 582 -8.97 -32.13 2.35
N SER A 583 -7.68 -32.10 1.97
CA SER A 583 -6.63 -31.56 2.83
C SER A 583 -6.83 -30.05 3.01
N ARG A 584 -7.11 -29.34 1.92
CA ARG A 584 -7.45 -27.90 1.96
C ARG A 584 -8.67 -27.62 2.84
N ILE A 585 -9.73 -28.43 2.73
CA ILE A 585 -10.91 -28.33 3.60
C ILE A 585 -10.52 -28.47 5.08
N ASP A 586 -9.71 -29.46 5.43
CA ASP A 586 -9.32 -29.72 6.81
C ASP A 586 -8.43 -28.59 7.38
N ILE A 587 -7.53 -28.04 6.56
CA ILE A 587 -6.71 -26.87 6.88
C ILE A 587 -7.60 -25.65 7.18
N LEU A 588 -8.54 -25.33 6.29
CA LEU A 588 -9.44 -24.19 6.45
C LEU A 588 -10.33 -24.35 7.69
N LYS A 589 -10.83 -25.56 7.97
CA LYS A 589 -11.59 -25.86 9.19
C LYS A 589 -10.76 -25.62 10.46
N ALA A 590 -9.50 -26.04 10.48
CA ALA A 590 -8.62 -25.80 11.63
C ALA A 590 -8.39 -24.29 11.89
N TYR A 591 -8.27 -23.49 10.83
CA TYR A 591 -8.17 -22.03 10.96
C TYR A 591 -9.50 -21.42 11.42
N TYR A 592 -10.64 -21.89 10.89
CA TYR A 592 -11.96 -21.48 11.37
C TYR A 592 -12.17 -21.79 12.86
N ASP A 593 -11.78 -22.98 13.31
CA ASP A 593 -11.86 -23.37 14.72
C ASP A 593 -10.98 -22.47 15.60
N THR A 594 -9.83 -22.03 15.09
CA THR A 594 -8.99 -21.03 15.76
C THR A 594 -9.71 -19.70 15.90
N LEU A 595 -10.34 -19.21 14.83
CA LEU A 595 -11.19 -18.01 14.85
C LEU A 595 -12.26 -18.13 15.94
N GLN A 596 -13.03 -19.22 15.92
CA GLN A 596 -14.12 -19.43 16.87
C GLN A 596 -13.63 -19.60 18.31
N LYS A 597 -12.44 -20.17 18.53
CA LYS A 597 -11.83 -20.31 19.86
C LYS A 597 -11.50 -18.96 20.50
N TYR A 598 -10.92 -18.02 19.74
CA TYR A 598 -10.44 -16.74 20.27
C TYR A 598 -11.51 -15.64 20.20
N SER A 599 -12.42 -15.71 19.24
CA SER A 599 -13.52 -14.76 19.10
C SER A 599 -14.76 -15.47 18.51
N PRO A 600 -15.56 -16.16 19.33
CA PRO A 600 -16.77 -16.84 18.87
C PRO A 600 -17.67 -15.94 18.02
N GLY A 601 -18.15 -16.49 16.90
CA GLY A 601 -18.98 -15.76 15.95
C GLY A 601 -18.20 -14.85 14.98
N SER A 602 -16.86 -14.83 15.03
CA SER A 602 -16.06 -14.10 14.04
C SER A 602 -16.26 -14.66 12.62
N TYR A 603 -16.15 -13.79 11.62
CA TYR A 603 -16.35 -14.15 10.22
C TYR A 603 -15.10 -14.79 9.61
N SER A 604 -15.35 -15.73 8.70
CA SER A 604 -14.34 -16.32 7.82
C SER A 604 -14.89 -16.26 6.41
N ILE A 605 -14.46 -15.27 5.65
CA ILE A 605 -14.83 -15.08 4.25
C ILE A 605 -13.70 -15.65 3.40
N LEU A 606 -14.03 -16.49 2.42
CA LEU A 606 -13.05 -17.15 1.57
C LEU A 606 -13.19 -16.66 0.13
N GLU A 607 -12.11 -16.11 -0.41
CA GLU A 607 -11.92 -16.05 -1.86
C GLU A 607 -11.52 -17.45 -2.33
N HIS A 608 -12.51 -18.26 -2.71
CA HIS A 608 -12.33 -19.69 -2.91
C HIS A 608 -12.50 -20.08 -4.39
N PHE A 609 -13.70 -20.06 -4.98
CA PHE A 609 -13.90 -20.44 -6.38
C PHE A 609 -13.40 -21.86 -6.70
N ALA A 610 -13.64 -22.82 -5.80
CA ALA A 610 -13.35 -24.23 -6.02
C ALA A 610 -14.60 -24.96 -6.53
N ASP A 611 -14.50 -26.27 -6.70
CA ASP A 611 -15.63 -27.12 -6.99
C ASP A 611 -16.75 -26.89 -5.96
N ASN A 612 -17.98 -26.76 -6.45
CA ASN A 612 -19.11 -26.39 -5.59
C ASN A 612 -19.37 -27.42 -4.47
N SER A 613 -18.98 -28.69 -4.64
CA SER A 613 -19.10 -29.69 -3.57
C SER A 613 -18.15 -29.40 -2.39
N GLU A 614 -16.98 -28.80 -2.64
CA GLU A 614 -16.07 -28.33 -1.60
C GLU A 614 -16.62 -27.06 -0.92
N GLU A 615 -17.05 -26.06 -1.69
CA GLU A 615 -17.65 -24.84 -1.14
C GLU A 615 -18.90 -25.14 -0.29
N THR A 616 -19.67 -26.17 -0.67
CA THR A 616 -20.82 -26.65 0.12
C THR A 616 -20.39 -27.15 1.50
N VAL A 617 -19.28 -27.89 1.59
CA VAL A 617 -18.74 -28.38 2.88
C VAL A 617 -18.30 -27.22 3.76
N LEU A 618 -17.58 -26.24 3.20
CA LEU A 618 -17.08 -25.07 3.92
C LEU A 618 -18.23 -24.16 4.38
N SER A 619 -19.21 -23.93 3.51
CA SER A 619 -20.43 -23.18 3.80
C SER A 619 -21.23 -23.81 4.94
N ASN A 620 -21.43 -25.14 4.91
CA ASN A 620 -22.10 -25.88 5.97
C ASN A 620 -21.33 -25.86 7.30
N TYR A 621 -20.01 -25.74 7.25
CA TYR A 621 -19.17 -25.60 8.44
C TYR A 621 -19.29 -24.21 9.10
N GLY A 622 -19.80 -23.22 8.34
CA GLY A 622 -20.11 -21.88 8.85
C GLY A 622 -19.29 -20.75 8.24
N MET A 623 -18.43 -21.04 7.26
CA MET A 623 -17.67 -20.05 6.51
C MET A 623 -18.54 -19.36 5.44
N LEU A 624 -18.13 -18.16 5.05
CA LEU A 624 -18.71 -17.36 3.98
C LEU A 624 -17.84 -17.48 2.73
N LEU A 625 -18.43 -17.48 1.53
CA LEU A 625 -17.71 -17.70 0.27
C LEU A 625 -18.00 -16.55 -0.69
N TRP A 626 -16.99 -16.10 -1.45
CA TRP A 626 -17.18 -15.14 -2.52
C TRP A 626 -18.11 -15.66 -3.63
N GLY A 627 -19.03 -14.80 -4.06
CA GLY A 627 -20.02 -15.07 -5.10
C GLY A 627 -19.89 -14.07 -6.25
N ASN A 628 -18.81 -14.19 -7.02
CA ASN A 628 -18.56 -13.33 -8.18
C ASN A 628 -19.68 -13.45 -9.21
N MET A 629 -20.31 -12.31 -9.52
CA MET A 629 -21.29 -12.18 -10.60
C MET A 629 -20.96 -10.99 -11.51
N ASN A 630 -19.70 -10.51 -11.54
CA ASN A 630 -19.31 -9.32 -12.30
C ASN A 630 -19.66 -9.42 -13.78
N TYR A 631 -19.34 -10.54 -14.41
CA TYR A 631 -19.61 -10.73 -15.84
C TYR A 631 -21.12 -10.63 -16.13
N ASN A 632 -21.94 -11.39 -15.40
CA ASN A 632 -23.39 -11.46 -15.59
C ASN A 632 -24.06 -10.09 -15.36
N TYR A 633 -23.70 -9.39 -14.27
CA TYR A 633 -24.20 -8.05 -13.99
C TYR A 633 -23.71 -7.02 -15.01
N SER A 634 -22.45 -7.11 -15.46
CA SER A 634 -21.92 -6.24 -16.52
C SER A 634 -22.69 -6.41 -17.83
N GLN A 635 -22.90 -7.65 -18.27
CA GLN A 635 -23.66 -7.97 -19.48
C GLN A 635 -25.10 -7.43 -19.39
N ALA A 636 -25.76 -7.69 -18.27
CA ALA A 636 -27.10 -7.18 -18.02
C ALA A 636 -27.14 -5.65 -18.00
N SER A 637 -26.22 -4.99 -17.27
CA SER A 637 -26.17 -3.52 -17.14
C SER A 637 -25.99 -2.86 -18.51
N MET A 638 -25.08 -3.39 -19.33
CA MET A 638 -24.81 -2.93 -20.69
C MET A 638 -25.95 -3.21 -21.67
N GLY A 639 -26.95 -4.02 -21.31
CA GLY A 639 -28.07 -4.37 -22.19
C GLY A 639 -27.74 -5.47 -23.21
N TRP A 640 -26.82 -6.38 -22.86
CA TRP A 640 -26.46 -7.57 -23.63
C TRP A 640 -27.04 -8.83 -22.98
N ASN A 641 -27.47 -9.80 -23.80
CA ASN A 641 -28.22 -10.97 -23.35
C ASN A 641 -27.39 -12.26 -23.20
N THR A 642 -26.11 -12.23 -23.57
CA THR A 642 -25.18 -13.35 -23.33
C THR A 642 -24.84 -13.41 -21.83
N ASP A 643 -25.10 -14.57 -21.21
CA ASP A 643 -24.73 -14.91 -19.81
C ASP A 643 -25.12 -13.88 -18.75
N TRP A 644 -26.25 -13.20 -18.95
CA TRP A 644 -26.78 -12.17 -18.05
C TRP A 644 -27.68 -12.70 -16.92
N ASP A 645 -27.63 -14.00 -16.64
CA ASP A 645 -28.46 -14.65 -15.62
C ASP A 645 -27.83 -14.51 -14.23
N PHE A 646 -28.59 -14.10 -13.21
CA PHE A 646 -28.07 -13.85 -11.86
C PHE A 646 -28.19 -15.05 -10.91
N SER A 647 -28.70 -16.19 -11.39
CA SER A 647 -29.15 -17.30 -10.53
C SER A 647 -28.01 -17.89 -9.72
N TYR A 648 -26.81 -17.96 -10.28
CA TYR A 648 -25.64 -18.51 -9.59
C TYR A 648 -25.13 -17.61 -8.45
N GLY A 649 -25.64 -16.37 -8.34
CA GLY A 649 -25.45 -15.47 -7.20
C GLY A 649 -26.38 -15.76 -6.01
N ILE A 650 -27.13 -16.86 -6.04
CA ILE A 650 -28.05 -17.30 -4.98
C ILE A 650 -27.56 -18.62 -4.40
N ALA A 651 -27.36 -18.68 -3.08
CA ALA A 651 -26.88 -19.89 -2.40
C ALA A 651 -27.74 -21.13 -2.64
N SER A 652 -29.07 -21.02 -2.59
CA SER A 652 -29.98 -22.14 -2.86
C SER A 652 -29.90 -22.68 -4.29
N GLN A 653 -29.50 -21.86 -5.28
CA GLN A 653 -29.27 -22.31 -6.65
C GLN A 653 -27.95 -23.07 -6.81
N ARG A 654 -27.05 -22.96 -5.82
CA ARG A 654 -25.84 -23.79 -5.69
C ARG A 654 -26.09 -25.07 -4.87
N GLY A 655 -27.32 -25.31 -4.44
CA GLY A 655 -27.66 -26.43 -3.56
C GLY A 655 -27.24 -26.24 -2.10
N TRP A 656 -26.87 -25.03 -1.69
CA TRP A 656 -26.43 -24.78 -0.31
C TRP A 656 -27.63 -24.60 0.61
N SER A 657 -27.51 -25.11 1.83
CA SER A 657 -28.56 -24.99 2.87
C SER A 657 -28.56 -23.61 3.54
N ASN A 658 -27.37 -23.00 3.68
CA ASN A 658 -27.17 -21.71 4.33
C ASN A 658 -26.90 -20.60 3.30
N PRO A 659 -27.46 -19.39 3.47
CA PRO A 659 -27.20 -18.26 2.60
C PRO A 659 -25.87 -17.59 2.97
N HIS A 660 -24.77 -18.33 2.85
CA HIS A 660 -23.40 -17.91 3.17
C HIS A 660 -22.61 -17.44 1.94
N LEU A 661 -23.29 -17.17 0.82
CA LEU A 661 -22.68 -16.65 -0.39
C LEU A 661 -22.63 -15.11 -0.36
N VAL A 662 -21.42 -14.56 -0.37
CA VAL A 662 -21.15 -13.11 -0.44
C VAL A 662 -21.21 -12.68 -1.90
N THR A 663 -22.42 -12.37 -2.37
CA THR A 663 -22.64 -12.03 -3.78
C THR A 663 -22.25 -10.58 -4.06
N TYR A 664 -21.53 -10.35 -5.16
CA TYR A 664 -21.14 -9.00 -5.60
C TYR A 664 -21.18 -8.89 -7.13
N MET A 665 -21.31 -7.65 -7.63
CA MET A 665 -21.26 -7.34 -9.06
C MET A 665 -19.93 -6.73 -9.51
N GLU A 666 -19.09 -6.31 -8.57
CA GLU A 666 -17.71 -5.87 -8.78
C GLU A 666 -16.99 -5.92 -7.43
N SER A 667 -15.74 -6.38 -7.44
CA SER A 667 -14.78 -6.25 -6.34
C SER A 667 -13.55 -5.46 -6.80
N HIS A 668 -12.50 -5.39 -5.99
CA HIS A 668 -11.23 -4.82 -6.40
C HIS A 668 -10.58 -5.46 -7.66
N ASP A 669 -10.92 -6.71 -8.02
CA ASP A 669 -10.26 -7.50 -9.08
C ASP A 669 -10.82 -7.34 -10.50
N GLU A 670 -12.10 -7.00 -10.63
CA GLU A 670 -12.75 -6.88 -11.95
C GLU A 670 -12.92 -5.43 -12.40
N GLU A 671 -13.10 -5.28 -13.72
CA GLU A 671 -13.43 -3.98 -14.29
C GLU A 671 -14.82 -3.49 -13.81
N ARG A 672 -14.92 -2.18 -13.58
CA ARG A 672 -16.12 -1.55 -13.02
C ARG A 672 -17.32 -1.66 -13.95
N VAL A 673 -18.48 -2.00 -13.41
CA VAL A 673 -19.74 -2.13 -14.17
C VAL A 673 -20.07 -0.79 -14.84
N MET A 674 -19.93 0.33 -14.13
CA MET A 674 -20.19 1.66 -14.68
C MET A 674 -19.22 2.03 -15.81
N TYR A 675 -17.93 1.68 -15.68
CA TYR A 675 -16.96 1.89 -16.76
C TYR A 675 -17.38 1.12 -18.03
N LYS A 676 -17.78 -0.15 -17.87
CA LYS A 676 -18.26 -0.96 -19.00
C LYS A 676 -19.52 -0.39 -19.64
N ASP A 677 -20.49 0.11 -18.86
CA ASP A 677 -21.70 0.75 -19.39
C ASP A 677 -21.35 1.93 -20.30
N LEU A 678 -20.45 2.81 -19.86
CA LEU A 678 -20.05 3.99 -20.63
C LEU A 678 -19.28 3.63 -21.92
N GLN A 679 -18.42 2.62 -21.89
CA GLN A 679 -17.59 2.25 -23.04
C GLN A 679 -18.34 1.34 -24.04
N PHE A 680 -19.07 0.35 -23.52
CA PHE A 680 -19.56 -0.79 -24.28
C PHE A 680 -21.07 -1.01 -24.18
N GLY A 681 -21.79 -0.11 -23.49
CA GLY A 681 -23.25 -0.15 -23.37
C GLY A 681 -23.96 -0.14 -24.72
N ASN A 682 -25.04 -0.92 -24.79
CA ASN A 682 -25.91 -1.02 -25.95
C ASN A 682 -26.73 0.27 -26.16
N SER A 683 -27.19 0.49 -27.38
CA SER A 683 -28.03 1.63 -27.73
C SER A 683 -29.14 1.24 -28.71
N TYR A 684 -30.28 1.90 -28.60
CA TYR A 684 -31.45 1.76 -29.45
C TYR A 684 -31.81 3.11 -30.06
N GLY A 685 -31.75 3.20 -31.39
CA GLY A 685 -32.03 4.43 -32.15
C GLY A 685 -33.51 4.70 -32.45
N GLY A 686 -34.45 3.90 -31.92
CA GLY A 686 -35.88 4.11 -32.14
C GLY A 686 -36.47 5.26 -31.31
N THR A 687 -37.79 5.30 -31.14
CA THR A 687 -38.47 6.35 -30.37
C THR A 687 -39.26 5.72 -29.19
N PRO A 688 -38.92 6.05 -27.92
CA PRO A 688 -37.81 6.92 -27.52
C PRO A 688 -36.44 6.28 -27.78
N SER A 689 -35.44 7.11 -28.07
CA SER A 689 -34.06 6.64 -28.21
C SER A 689 -33.49 6.31 -26.83
N TYR A 690 -32.57 5.36 -26.76
CA TYR A 690 -31.96 4.91 -25.51
C TYR A 690 -30.49 4.61 -25.73
N ASN A 691 -29.58 5.19 -24.96
CA ASN A 691 -28.15 4.98 -25.13
C ASN A 691 -27.48 4.79 -23.77
N ILE A 692 -27.06 3.57 -23.45
CA ILE A 692 -26.44 3.25 -22.16
C ILE A 692 -25.08 3.96 -22.00
N LYS A 693 -24.44 4.39 -23.09
CA LYS A 693 -23.19 5.14 -23.02
C LYS A 693 -23.35 6.58 -22.52
N ASP A 694 -24.58 7.07 -22.41
CA ASP A 694 -24.88 8.34 -21.74
C ASP A 694 -24.81 8.15 -20.21
N LEU A 695 -24.17 9.09 -19.51
CA LEU A 695 -23.94 9.00 -18.06
C LEU A 695 -25.22 8.80 -17.27
N ASN A 696 -26.26 9.57 -17.57
CA ASN A 696 -27.51 9.51 -16.81
C ASN A 696 -28.23 8.18 -17.06
N THR A 697 -28.19 7.71 -18.31
CA THR A 697 -28.73 6.39 -18.68
C THR A 697 -27.97 5.26 -17.99
N ALA A 698 -26.64 5.26 -18.03
CA ALA A 698 -25.80 4.31 -17.31
C ALA A 698 -26.08 4.32 -15.79
N LEU A 699 -26.21 5.49 -15.17
CA LEU A 699 -26.56 5.58 -13.74
C LEU A 699 -27.94 4.99 -13.44
N GLN A 700 -28.91 5.04 -14.36
CA GLN A 700 -30.17 4.30 -14.20
C GLN A 700 -29.97 2.79 -14.30
N ARG A 701 -29.09 2.31 -15.19
CA ARG A 701 -28.71 0.89 -15.27
C ARG A 701 -28.07 0.40 -13.96
N GLN A 702 -27.20 1.21 -13.37
CA GLN A 702 -26.59 0.92 -12.07
C GLN A 702 -27.63 0.84 -10.93
N LYS A 703 -28.69 1.67 -10.95
CA LYS A 703 -29.80 1.55 -9.98
C LYS A 703 -30.56 0.23 -10.15
N LEU A 704 -30.81 -0.16 -11.40
CA LEU A 704 -31.46 -1.41 -11.74
C LEU A 704 -30.61 -2.63 -11.30
N THR A 705 -29.30 -2.66 -11.54
CA THR A 705 -28.44 -3.75 -11.08
C THR A 705 -28.39 -3.83 -9.55
N ALA A 706 -28.26 -2.69 -8.86
CA ALA A 706 -28.28 -2.62 -7.41
C ALA A 706 -29.59 -3.14 -6.81
N ALA A 707 -30.73 -2.84 -7.44
CA ALA A 707 -32.05 -3.33 -7.03
C ALA A 707 -32.14 -4.85 -7.00
N PHE A 708 -31.49 -5.55 -7.93
CA PHE A 708 -31.43 -7.02 -7.94
C PHE A 708 -30.36 -7.56 -6.99
N MET A 709 -29.14 -7.02 -7.04
CA MET A 709 -28.03 -7.51 -6.22
C MET A 709 -28.33 -7.41 -4.73
N LEU A 710 -28.79 -6.25 -4.26
CA LEU A 710 -29.06 -6.00 -2.84
C LEU A 710 -30.36 -6.64 -2.34
N THR A 711 -31.24 -7.14 -3.21
CA THR A 711 -32.46 -7.84 -2.76
C THR A 711 -32.36 -9.36 -2.82
N ILE A 712 -31.29 -9.91 -3.41
CA ILE A 712 -30.97 -11.33 -3.29
C ILE A 712 -30.61 -11.66 -1.81
N PRO A 713 -31.13 -12.76 -1.22
CA PRO A 713 -30.76 -13.18 0.12
C PRO A 713 -29.27 -13.50 0.31
N GLY A 714 -28.80 -13.52 1.56
CA GLY A 714 -27.40 -13.73 1.92
C GLY A 714 -26.57 -12.45 1.94
N PRO A 715 -25.30 -12.51 2.40
CA PRO A 715 -24.42 -11.35 2.48
C PRO A 715 -24.11 -10.75 1.10
N LYS A 716 -23.73 -9.48 1.08
CA LYS A 716 -23.41 -8.69 -0.11
C LYS A 716 -22.11 -7.94 0.08
N LEU A 717 -21.39 -7.71 -1.00
CA LEU A 717 -20.19 -6.89 -1.02
C LEU A 717 -20.34 -5.77 -2.05
N ILE A 718 -19.91 -4.57 -1.65
CA ILE A 718 -19.90 -3.34 -2.44
C ILE A 718 -18.44 -2.87 -2.48
N TRP A 719 -17.89 -2.74 -3.69
CA TRP A 719 -16.58 -2.11 -3.88
C TRP A 719 -16.71 -0.59 -3.77
N GLN A 720 -15.71 0.05 -3.16
CA GLN A 720 -15.72 1.49 -2.89
C GLN A 720 -16.06 2.35 -4.12
N PHE A 721 -16.90 3.36 -3.90
CA PHE A 721 -17.45 4.27 -4.92
C PHE A 721 -18.39 3.61 -5.96
N GLY A 722 -18.59 2.29 -5.96
CA GLY A 722 -19.56 1.62 -6.84
C GLY A 722 -20.99 2.13 -6.64
N GLU A 723 -21.35 2.47 -5.40
CA GLU A 723 -22.60 3.13 -5.02
C GLU A 723 -22.77 4.56 -5.57
N LEU A 724 -21.72 5.13 -6.16
CA LEU A 724 -21.70 6.41 -6.86
C LEU A 724 -21.41 6.27 -8.36
N GLY A 725 -21.36 5.04 -8.87
CA GLY A 725 -21.07 4.70 -10.26
C GLY A 725 -19.60 4.95 -10.60
N TYR A 726 -18.69 4.26 -9.92
CA TYR A 726 -17.26 4.45 -10.16
C TYR A 726 -16.88 4.07 -11.60
N ASP A 727 -16.47 5.05 -12.38
CA ASP A 727 -16.24 4.96 -13.82
C ASP A 727 -14.75 5.06 -14.19
N SER A 728 -13.86 4.96 -13.22
CA SER A 728 -12.42 4.85 -13.49
C SER A 728 -12.07 3.38 -13.69
N SER A 729 -11.40 3.07 -14.80
CA SER A 729 -10.99 1.70 -15.11
C SER A 729 -10.10 1.12 -14.00
N ILE A 730 -10.22 -0.19 -13.76
CA ILE A 730 -9.25 -0.93 -12.95
C ILE A 730 -7.83 -0.84 -13.50
N ASN A 731 -7.65 -0.51 -14.78
CA ASN A 731 -6.35 -0.33 -15.43
C ASN A 731 -5.97 1.15 -15.57
N PHE A 732 -6.61 2.05 -14.82
CA PHE A 732 -6.27 3.48 -14.84
C PHE A 732 -4.85 3.72 -14.31
N CYS A 733 -4.07 4.47 -15.08
CA CYS A 733 -2.70 4.89 -14.75
C CYS A 733 -2.66 6.30 -14.16
N PRO A 734 -1.72 6.62 -13.26
CA PRO A 734 -1.58 7.95 -12.67
C PRO A 734 -1.39 9.09 -13.69
N ASP A 735 -0.87 8.80 -14.88
CA ASP A 735 -0.71 9.77 -15.97
C ASP A 735 -2.01 10.05 -16.76
N GLY A 736 -3.12 9.40 -16.39
CA GLY A 736 -4.43 9.51 -17.01
C GLY A 736 -4.70 8.53 -18.14
N THR A 737 -3.74 7.66 -18.49
CA THR A 737 -3.93 6.60 -19.50
C THR A 737 -4.61 5.35 -18.92
N ILE A 738 -4.93 4.40 -19.80
CA ILE A 738 -5.51 3.10 -19.41
C ILE A 738 -4.59 2.00 -19.95
N ASN A 739 -3.94 1.26 -19.05
CA ASN A 739 -2.99 0.20 -19.39
C ASN A 739 -3.06 -0.92 -18.34
N SER A 740 -3.08 -2.18 -18.78
CA SER A 740 -3.13 -3.34 -17.89
C SER A 740 -1.99 -3.41 -16.87
N SER A 741 -0.84 -2.79 -17.17
CA SER A 741 0.28 -2.72 -16.23
C SER A 741 -0.01 -1.83 -15.01
N CYS A 742 -1.00 -0.94 -15.09
CA CYS A 742 -1.40 -0.03 -14.01
C CYS A 742 -2.49 -0.61 -13.11
N ARG A 743 -2.78 -1.92 -13.20
CA ARG A 743 -3.84 -2.56 -12.44
C ARG A 743 -3.73 -2.30 -10.93
N THR A 744 -2.53 -2.47 -10.38
CA THR A 744 -2.25 -2.30 -8.95
C THR A 744 -1.92 -0.86 -8.56
N ASP A 745 -1.78 0.06 -9.53
CA ASP A 745 -1.52 1.48 -9.26
C ASP A 745 -2.66 2.14 -8.46
N ALA A 746 -2.39 3.28 -7.85
CA ALA A 746 -3.40 4.07 -7.16
C ALA A 746 -4.51 4.53 -8.11
N LYS A 747 -5.75 4.38 -7.68
CA LYS A 747 -6.93 4.79 -8.45
C LYS A 747 -7.46 6.14 -7.97
N PRO A 748 -8.09 6.94 -8.86
CA PRO A 748 -8.55 8.27 -8.49
C PRO A 748 -9.59 8.25 -7.36
N ILE A 749 -9.36 9.07 -6.33
CA ILE A 749 -10.33 9.32 -5.26
C ILE A 749 -11.47 10.22 -5.81
N LYS A 750 -12.73 9.77 -5.70
CA LYS A 750 -13.89 10.43 -6.35
C LYS A 750 -14.98 10.89 -5.39
N TRP A 751 -14.62 11.45 -4.23
CA TRP A 751 -15.58 12.10 -3.33
C TRP A 751 -16.42 13.20 -3.98
N SER A 752 -15.93 13.82 -5.06
CA SER A 752 -16.71 14.76 -5.88
C SER A 752 -17.97 14.15 -6.48
N TYR A 753 -18.03 12.82 -6.68
CA TYR A 753 -19.20 12.13 -7.22
C TYR A 753 -20.43 12.26 -6.32
N TYR A 754 -20.22 12.32 -5.00
CA TYR A 754 -21.30 12.52 -4.05
C TYR A 754 -22.03 13.86 -4.21
N LYS A 755 -21.37 14.86 -4.82
CA LYS A 755 -21.93 16.20 -5.09
C LYS A 755 -22.72 16.27 -6.40
N VAL A 756 -22.66 15.22 -7.23
CA VAL A 756 -23.39 15.16 -8.51
C VAL A 756 -24.78 14.56 -8.25
N PRO A 757 -25.89 15.30 -8.49
CA PRO A 757 -27.24 14.86 -8.12
C PRO A 757 -27.63 13.47 -8.67
N GLU A 758 -27.26 13.17 -9.91
CA GLU A 758 -27.62 11.90 -10.56
C GLU A 758 -26.88 10.70 -9.94
N ARG A 759 -25.63 10.90 -9.51
CA ARG A 759 -24.83 9.91 -8.79
C ARG A 759 -25.28 9.79 -7.34
N ARG A 760 -25.64 10.92 -6.71
CA ARG A 760 -26.25 10.90 -5.37
C ARG A 760 -27.55 10.12 -5.37
N ALA A 761 -28.36 10.24 -6.43
CA ALA A 761 -29.57 9.44 -6.58
C ALA A 761 -29.28 7.92 -6.70
N LEU A 762 -28.10 7.50 -7.19
CA LEU A 762 -27.68 6.10 -7.13
C LEU A 762 -27.35 5.69 -5.69
N PHE A 763 -26.57 6.51 -4.97
CA PHE A 763 -26.27 6.29 -3.55
C PHE A 763 -27.56 6.17 -2.71
N ASP A 764 -28.57 6.99 -2.98
CA ASP A 764 -29.84 6.95 -2.26
C ASP A 764 -30.60 5.64 -2.52
N VAL A 765 -30.48 5.05 -3.72
CA VAL A 765 -31.02 3.71 -4.01
C VAL A 765 -30.30 2.64 -3.18
N TYR A 766 -28.96 2.65 -3.15
CA TYR A 766 -28.19 1.75 -2.30
C TYR A 766 -28.57 1.89 -0.82
N SER A 767 -28.64 3.13 -0.32
CA SER A 767 -29.02 3.45 1.06
C SER A 767 -30.41 2.90 1.41
N LYS A 768 -31.42 3.14 0.57
CA LYS A 768 -32.77 2.59 0.75
C LYS A 768 -32.76 1.06 0.78
N LEU A 769 -32.09 0.42 -0.17
CA LEU A 769 -32.03 -1.05 -0.23
C LEU A 769 -31.33 -1.64 1.00
N ASN A 770 -30.23 -1.04 1.44
CA ASN A 770 -29.53 -1.44 2.65
C ASN A 770 -30.38 -1.22 3.91
N ALA A 771 -31.18 -0.14 3.95
CA ALA A 771 -32.14 0.09 5.02
C ALA A 771 -33.24 -0.98 5.04
N LEU A 772 -33.80 -1.35 3.88
CA LEU A 772 -34.80 -2.41 3.78
C LEU A 772 -34.26 -3.75 4.31
N ARG A 773 -33.01 -4.08 4.01
CA ARG A 773 -32.35 -5.30 4.51
C ARG A 773 -32.25 -5.35 6.03
N LYS A 774 -32.10 -4.18 6.67
CA LYS A 774 -31.95 -4.03 8.11
C LYS A 774 -33.27 -3.77 8.85
N ASP A 775 -34.36 -3.52 8.11
CA ASP A 775 -35.67 -3.31 8.71
C ASP A 775 -36.12 -4.61 9.40
N PRO A 776 -36.44 -4.59 10.71
CA PRO A 776 -36.84 -5.80 11.43
C PRO A 776 -38.05 -6.53 10.85
N GLY A 777 -38.92 -5.82 10.13
CA GLY A 777 -40.06 -6.41 9.42
C GLY A 777 -39.66 -7.19 8.17
N PHE A 778 -38.47 -6.94 7.59
CA PHE A 778 -38.02 -7.53 6.33
C PHE A 778 -36.70 -8.29 6.41
N THR A 779 -35.91 -8.15 7.49
CA THR A 779 -34.61 -8.84 7.63
C THR A 779 -34.71 -10.35 7.38
N SER A 780 -35.77 -11.00 7.84
CA SER A 780 -35.99 -12.44 7.62
C SER A 780 -36.07 -12.81 6.14
N ALA A 781 -36.55 -11.91 5.27
CA ALA A 781 -36.60 -12.12 3.82
C ALA A 781 -35.20 -12.23 3.20
N PHE A 782 -34.22 -11.51 3.75
CA PHE A 782 -32.85 -11.47 3.23
C PHE A 782 -31.92 -12.47 3.92
N THR A 783 -32.26 -12.94 5.12
CA THR A 783 -31.50 -14.00 5.81
C THR A 783 -32.04 -15.40 5.56
N ALA A 784 -33.26 -15.52 5.01
CA ALA A 784 -33.82 -16.80 4.61
C ALA A 784 -33.22 -17.24 3.27
N ASN A 785 -32.90 -18.52 3.14
CA ASN A 785 -32.42 -19.10 1.90
C ASN A 785 -33.59 -19.44 0.94
N ALA A 786 -34.54 -18.51 0.76
CA ALA A 786 -35.80 -18.72 0.05
C ALA A 786 -36.08 -17.57 -0.92
N ILE A 787 -36.21 -17.89 -2.20
CA ILE A 787 -36.41 -16.94 -3.29
C ILE A 787 -37.09 -17.65 -4.48
N ASP A 788 -38.10 -17.01 -5.06
CA ASP A 788 -38.67 -17.34 -6.37
C ASP A 788 -38.19 -16.29 -7.38
N LYS A 789 -37.88 -16.67 -8.62
CA LYS A 789 -37.25 -15.78 -9.60
C LYS A 789 -37.46 -16.19 -11.05
N ASP A 790 -37.31 -15.21 -11.93
CA ASP A 790 -37.01 -15.41 -13.35
C ASP A 790 -35.94 -14.40 -13.76
N PHE A 791 -34.74 -14.90 -14.05
CA PHE A 791 -33.60 -14.13 -14.53
C PHE A 791 -33.20 -14.50 -15.96
N SER A 792 -33.99 -15.34 -16.64
CA SER A 792 -33.64 -15.88 -17.96
C SER A 792 -33.75 -14.84 -19.07
N GLY A 793 -34.76 -13.97 -18.99
CA GLY A 793 -35.07 -12.94 -19.98
C GLY A 793 -34.56 -11.54 -19.64
N ALA A 794 -34.93 -10.58 -20.50
CA ALA A 794 -34.61 -9.16 -20.35
C ALA A 794 -35.44 -8.48 -19.26
N PHE A 795 -36.72 -8.85 -19.19
CA PHE A 795 -37.55 -8.55 -18.05
C PHE A 795 -37.23 -9.60 -16.98
N LYS A 796 -36.62 -9.17 -15.88
CA LYS A 796 -36.25 -10.02 -14.76
C LYS A 796 -37.15 -9.74 -13.57
N TRP A 797 -37.39 -10.72 -12.73
CA TRP A 797 -38.09 -10.52 -11.46
C TRP A 797 -37.63 -11.51 -10.38
N LEU A 798 -37.80 -11.13 -9.11
CA LEU A 798 -37.66 -12.02 -7.95
C LEU A 798 -38.73 -11.73 -6.89
N LYS A 799 -39.00 -12.73 -6.05
CA LYS A 799 -39.97 -12.67 -4.94
C LYS A 799 -39.36 -13.31 -3.70
N LEU A 800 -39.43 -12.58 -2.59
CA LEU A 800 -39.13 -13.07 -1.26
C LEU A 800 -40.47 -13.21 -0.51
N SER A 801 -40.79 -14.42 -0.06
CA SER A 801 -42.11 -14.74 0.49
C SER A 801 -42.09 -15.11 1.98
N THR A 802 -40.92 -15.07 2.61
CA THR A 802 -40.74 -15.33 4.05
C THR A 802 -41.53 -14.32 4.87
N GLN A 803 -42.14 -14.74 5.97
CA GLN A 803 -42.89 -13.85 6.86
C GLN A 803 -41.94 -13.15 7.84
N PRO A 804 -42.29 -11.95 8.36
CA PRO A 804 -43.50 -11.15 8.07
C PRO A 804 -43.39 -10.27 6.81
N GLY A 805 -42.17 -9.95 6.35
CA GLY A 805 -41.91 -9.04 5.23
C GLY A 805 -41.67 -9.76 3.91
N LYS A 806 -42.45 -9.39 2.89
CA LYS A 806 -42.37 -9.95 1.54
C LYS A 806 -41.98 -8.87 0.54
N VAL A 807 -41.14 -9.24 -0.41
CA VAL A 807 -40.58 -8.31 -1.40
C VAL A 807 -40.79 -8.86 -2.80
N VAL A 808 -41.21 -8.03 -3.74
CA VAL A 808 -41.24 -8.34 -5.18
C VAL A 808 -40.41 -7.31 -5.91
N VAL A 809 -39.41 -7.74 -6.68
CA VAL A 809 -38.59 -6.87 -7.52
C VAL A 809 -38.78 -7.27 -8.97
N MET A 810 -38.86 -6.28 -9.85
CA MET A 810 -38.93 -6.48 -11.30
C MET A 810 -38.17 -5.37 -12.02
N GLY A 811 -37.57 -5.68 -13.16
CA GLY A 811 -36.78 -4.71 -13.91
C GLY A 811 -36.56 -5.11 -15.36
N ASN A 812 -36.37 -4.10 -16.21
CA ASN A 812 -36.16 -4.29 -17.65
C ASN A 812 -34.72 -3.99 -18.05
N PHE A 813 -33.95 -5.06 -18.29
CA PHE A 813 -32.58 -5.02 -18.75
C PHE A 813 -32.45 -4.90 -20.28
N ASP A 814 -33.54 -4.82 -21.05
CA ASP A 814 -33.47 -4.51 -22.48
C ASP A 814 -33.21 -3.00 -22.72
N VAL A 815 -32.95 -2.63 -23.97
CA VAL A 815 -32.88 -1.24 -24.47
C VAL A 815 -34.23 -0.76 -25.05
N THR A 816 -35.25 -1.61 -25.00
CA THR A 816 -36.63 -1.34 -25.43
C THR A 816 -37.65 -1.65 -24.33
N PRO A 817 -38.86 -1.10 -24.36
CA PRO A 817 -39.90 -1.44 -23.39
C PRO A 817 -40.26 -2.93 -23.40
N LYS A 818 -40.51 -3.51 -22.22
CA LYS A 818 -40.94 -4.91 -22.07
C LYS A 818 -42.17 -5.03 -21.22
N THR A 819 -43.01 -6.00 -21.58
CA THR A 819 -44.22 -6.35 -20.84
C THR A 819 -44.13 -7.81 -20.41
N GLN A 820 -44.31 -8.08 -19.12
CA GLN A 820 -44.41 -9.43 -18.57
C GLN A 820 -45.44 -9.48 -17.45
N SER A 821 -46.02 -10.66 -17.21
CA SER A 821 -46.90 -10.89 -16.07
C SER A 821 -46.10 -11.36 -14.86
N VAL A 822 -46.27 -10.69 -13.71
CA VAL A 822 -45.63 -11.04 -12.43
C VAL A 822 -46.70 -11.27 -11.38
N SER A 823 -46.59 -12.36 -10.63
CA SER A 823 -47.49 -12.65 -9.50
C SER A 823 -46.94 -12.11 -8.17
N PHE A 824 -47.83 -11.90 -7.22
CA PHE A 824 -47.46 -11.49 -5.85
C PHE A 824 -47.72 -12.64 -4.88
N PRO A 825 -46.88 -12.82 -3.84
CA PRO A 825 -47.07 -13.89 -2.86
C PRO A 825 -48.43 -13.88 -2.14
N THR A 826 -49.07 -12.71 -2.01
CA THR A 826 -50.38 -12.53 -1.39
C THR A 826 -51.13 -11.38 -2.06
N SER A 827 -52.46 -11.48 -2.11
CA SER A 827 -53.34 -10.37 -2.48
C SER A 827 -53.36 -9.30 -1.38
N GLY A 828 -53.81 -8.09 -1.73
CA GLY A 828 -53.93 -6.95 -0.81
C GLY A 828 -53.12 -5.73 -1.25
N THR A 829 -52.97 -4.77 -0.35
CA THR A 829 -52.19 -3.55 -0.59
C THR A 829 -50.70 -3.82 -0.41
N TRP A 830 -49.94 -3.54 -1.45
CA TRP A 830 -48.49 -3.48 -1.46
C TRP A 830 -48.06 -2.03 -1.67
N TYR A 831 -46.79 -1.72 -1.43
CA TYR A 831 -46.25 -0.37 -1.58
C TYR A 831 -45.02 -0.43 -2.46
N ASN A 832 -44.95 0.44 -3.48
CA ASN A 832 -43.70 0.68 -4.19
C ASN A 832 -42.70 1.25 -3.18
N TYR A 833 -41.61 0.55 -2.93
CA TYR A 833 -40.66 0.91 -1.89
C TYR A 833 -39.90 2.21 -2.22
N MET A 834 -39.77 2.55 -3.51
CA MET A 834 -38.94 3.70 -3.91
C MET A 834 -39.63 5.04 -3.63
N ASP A 835 -40.96 5.10 -3.77
CA ASP A 835 -41.78 6.32 -3.62
C ASP A 835 -42.92 6.20 -2.58
N GLY A 836 -43.19 4.99 -2.09
CA GLY A 836 -44.24 4.66 -1.12
C GLY A 836 -45.65 4.59 -1.68
N SER A 837 -45.84 4.69 -3.00
CA SER A 837 -47.16 4.64 -3.63
C SER A 837 -47.83 3.27 -3.43
N PRO A 838 -49.14 3.22 -3.09
CA PRO A 838 -49.84 1.96 -2.90
C PRO A 838 -50.12 1.28 -4.24
N PHE A 839 -50.07 -0.05 -4.23
CA PHE A 839 -50.39 -0.94 -5.34
C PHE A 839 -51.33 -2.05 -4.86
N THR A 840 -52.39 -2.34 -5.60
CA THR A 840 -53.32 -3.44 -5.24
C THR A 840 -52.91 -4.72 -5.95
N ALA A 841 -52.34 -5.66 -5.21
CA ALA A 841 -51.97 -6.97 -5.72
C ALA A 841 -53.15 -7.95 -5.64
N THR A 842 -53.33 -8.76 -6.68
CA THR A 842 -54.39 -9.79 -6.72
C THR A 842 -53.94 -11.14 -6.17
N GLY A 843 -52.64 -11.31 -5.89
CA GLY A 843 -52.03 -12.60 -5.57
C GLY A 843 -51.80 -13.51 -6.79
N GLY A 844 -52.44 -13.20 -7.93
CA GLY A 844 -52.20 -13.86 -9.22
C GLY A 844 -51.28 -13.04 -10.13
N PRO A 845 -50.98 -13.54 -11.34
CA PRO A 845 -50.20 -12.80 -12.34
C PRO A 845 -50.90 -11.48 -12.74
N GLN A 846 -50.17 -10.37 -12.71
CA GLN A 846 -50.60 -9.07 -13.21
C GLN A 846 -49.59 -8.55 -14.24
N SER A 847 -50.07 -7.91 -15.31
CA SER A 847 -49.22 -7.41 -16.39
C SER A 847 -48.51 -6.11 -16.01
N PHE A 848 -47.20 -6.05 -16.22
CA PHE A 848 -46.36 -4.87 -16.01
C PHE A 848 -45.60 -4.53 -17.28
N THR A 849 -45.71 -3.27 -17.71
CA THR A 849 -44.87 -2.70 -18.77
C THR A 849 -43.83 -1.79 -18.15
N LEU A 850 -42.55 -2.06 -18.41
CA LEU A 850 -41.42 -1.29 -17.92
C LEU A 850 -40.63 -0.70 -19.10
N GLN A 851 -40.26 0.57 -19.01
CA GLN A 851 -39.34 1.20 -19.95
C GLN A 851 -37.93 0.63 -19.81
N ALA A 852 -37.06 0.88 -20.78
CA ALA A 852 -35.66 0.43 -20.73
C ALA A 852 -34.95 0.99 -19.48
N GLY A 853 -34.35 0.11 -18.66
CA GLY A 853 -33.70 0.49 -17.40
C GLY A 853 -34.64 0.78 -16.23
N GLU A 854 -35.96 0.69 -16.41
CA GLU A 854 -36.93 0.87 -15.32
C GLU A 854 -36.96 -0.38 -14.42
N PHE A 855 -37.13 -0.17 -13.12
CA PHE A 855 -37.37 -1.21 -12.13
C PHE A 855 -38.42 -0.78 -11.11
N ARG A 856 -39.03 -1.76 -10.46
CA ARG A 856 -39.99 -1.56 -9.37
C ARG A 856 -39.71 -2.54 -8.25
N ILE A 857 -39.87 -2.07 -7.02
CA ILE A 857 -39.71 -2.86 -5.81
C ILE A 857 -40.98 -2.68 -4.99
N PHE A 858 -41.64 -3.78 -4.66
CA PHE A 858 -42.85 -3.75 -3.85
C PHE A 858 -42.62 -4.46 -2.53
N THR A 859 -43.16 -3.88 -1.47
CA THR A 859 -43.16 -4.43 -0.10
C THR A 859 -44.60 -4.62 0.36
N ASN A 860 -44.87 -5.67 1.14
CA ASN A 860 -46.21 -5.97 1.66
C ASN A 860 -46.62 -5.10 2.87
N ALA A 861 -45.76 -4.18 3.28
CA ALA A 861 -46.01 -3.22 4.35
C ALA A 861 -45.24 -1.93 4.05
N GLN A 862 -45.76 -0.79 4.48
CA GLN A 862 -45.13 0.50 4.23
C GLN A 862 -43.91 0.70 5.15
N VAL A 863 -42.71 0.56 4.58
CA VAL A 863 -41.44 0.79 5.27
C VAL A 863 -41.12 2.29 5.33
N ALA A 864 -40.57 2.75 6.45
CA ALA A 864 -40.07 4.11 6.54
C ALA A 864 -38.81 4.25 5.67
N VAL A 865 -38.88 5.07 4.61
CA VAL A 865 -37.69 5.42 3.82
C VAL A 865 -36.93 6.57 4.50
N PRO A 866 -35.59 6.56 4.52
CA PRO A 866 -34.79 7.72 4.90
C PRO A 866 -35.21 8.95 4.09
N VAL A 867 -35.33 10.11 4.74
CA VAL A 867 -35.81 11.33 4.10
C VAL A 867 -34.85 11.73 2.99
N THR A 868 -35.33 11.81 1.76
CA THR A 868 -34.56 12.30 0.62
C THR A 868 -34.97 13.73 0.35
N LEU A 869 -34.04 14.68 0.47
CA LEU A 869 -34.23 16.06 -0.01
C LEU A 869 -34.37 16.00 -1.53
N ILE A 870 -35.57 16.25 -2.05
CA ILE A 870 -35.85 16.20 -3.50
C ILE A 870 -35.27 17.43 -4.18
N SER A 871 -35.48 18.60 -3.59
CA SER A 871 -35.02 19.86 -4.17
C SER A 871 -34.78 20.88 -3.09
N PHE A 872 -33.80 21.76 -3.29
CA PHE A 872 -33.63 22.97 -2.51
C PHE A 872 -33.33 24.12 -3.45
N LYS A 873 -34.19 25.13 -3.41
CA LYS A 873 -34.14 26.30 -4.28
C LYS A 873 -34.27 27.53 -3.41
N ALA A 874 -33.65 28.61 -3.86
CA ALA A 874 -33.81 29.90 -3.21
C ALA A 874 -33.92 30.99 -4.28
N LYS A 875 -34.80 31.95 -4.07
CA LYS A 875 -35.07 33.03 -5.01
C LYS A 875 -35.21 34.35 -4.25
N ALA A 876 -34.57 35.40 -4.77
CA ALA A 876 -34.77 36.74 -4.25
C ALA A 876 -36.21 37.22 -4.49
N GLN A 877 -36.81 37.82 -3.47
CA GLN A 877 -38.10 38.50 -3.49
C GLN A 877 -37.95 39.90 -2.87
N GLU A 878 -38.97 40.74 -3.01
CA GLU A 878 -38.99 42.11 -2.47
C GLU A 878 -38.77 42.13 -0.96
N GLU A 879 -39.46 41.25 -0.22
CA GLU A 879 -39.38 41.18 1.25
C GLU A 879 -38.15 40.43 1.81
N GLY A 880 -37.39 39.70 0.97
CA GLY A 880 -36.34 38.79 1.45
C GLY A 880 -35.93 37.74 0.41
N ASN A 881 -35.01 36.85 0.77
CA ASN A 881 -34.73 35.67 -0.05
C ASN A 881 -35.64 34.52 0.41
N ASN A 882 -36.50 34.05 -0.49
CA ASN A 882 -37.40 32.93 -0.21
C ASN A 882 -36.71 31.62 -0.56
N LEU A 883 -36.57 30.76 0.44
CA LEU A 883 -36.02 29.42 0.33
C LEU A 883 -37.17 28.42 0.33
N VAL A 884 -37.13 27.46 -0.58
CA VAL A 884 -38.11 26.39 -0.69
C VAL A 884 -37.38 25.07 -0.89
N TRP A 885 -37.75 24.07 -0.11
CA TRP A 885 -37.28 22.71 -0.33
C TRP A 885 -38.43 21.73 -0.36
N ASP A 886 -38.27 20.75 -1.23
CA ASP A 886 -39.17 19.62 -1.37
C ASP A 886 -38.47 18.40 -0.77
N VAL A 887 -39.22 17.59 -0.03
CA VAL A 887 -38.74 16.36 0.61
C VAL A 887 -39.64 15.20 0.18
N GLY A 888 -39.04 14.03 -0.03
CA GLY A 888 -39.77 12.88 -0.58
C GLY A 888 -40.75 12.26 0.38
N GLN A 889 -40.27 11.79 1.51
CA GLN A 889 -41.10 11.38 2.64
C GLN A 889 -40.39 11.76 3.92
N GLU A 890 -41.14 12.27 4.89
CA GLU A 890 -40.61 12.73 6.16
C GLU A 890 -41.08 11.80 7.28
N ARG A 891 -40.22 10.89 7.74
CA ARG A 891 -40.52 9.98 8.87
C ARG A 891 -39.55 10.07 10.05
N ASN A 892 -38.32 10.53 9.85
CA ASN A 892 -37.30 10.57 10.91
C ASN A 892 -36.62 11.94 11.12
N VAL A 893 -37.07 12.98 10.42
CA VAL A 893 -36.52 14.34 10.60
C VAL A 893 -37.18 14.99 11.81
N ALA A 894 -36.38 15.60 12.67
CA ALA A 894 -36.82 16.48 13.73
C ALA A 894 -36.97 17.92 13.21
N SER A 895 -35.98 18.42 12.46
CA SER A 895 -36.01 19.79 11.97
C SER A 895 -35.12 20.07 10.76
N TYR A 896 -35.34 21.23 10.16
CA TYR A 896 -34.52 21.83 9.12
C TYR A 896 -33.92 23.13 9.66
N ASP A 897 -32.62 23.12 9.98
CA ASP A 897 -31.92 24.35 10.35
C ASP A 897 -31.46 25.04 9.06
N VAL A 898 -31.91 26.27 8.84
CA VAL A 898 -31.57 27.08 7.67
C VAL A 898 -30.32 27.87 8.00
N GLU A 899 -29.28 27.71 7.18
CA GLU A 899 -28.00 28.39 7.37
C GLU A 899 -27.68 29.30 6.19
N ARG A 900 -27.03 30.43 6.49
CA ARG A 900 -26.59 31.43 5.49
C ARG A 900 -25.09 31.69 5.60
N SER A 901 -24.49 32.02 4.47
CA SER A 901 -23.13 32.50 4.34
C SER A 901 -23.06 33.66 3.33
N THR A 902 -22.09 34.56 3.49
CA THR A 902 -21.79 35.64 2.53
C THR A 902 -20.53 35.37 1.69
N ASP A 903 -19.73 34.36 2.05
CA ASP A 903 -18.48 33.97 1.38
C ASP A 903 -18.55 32.58 0.74
N GLY A 904 -19.60 31.81 1.04
CA GLY A 904 -19.78 30.42 0.59
C GLY A 904 -19.02 29.39 1.44
N GLU A 905 -18.30 29.82 2.48
CA GLU A 905 -17.45 28.98 3.34
C GLU A 905 -17.94 28.97 4.79
N SER A 906 -18.20 30.15 5.36
CA SER A 906 -18.61 30.34 6.75
C SER A 906 -20.13 30.42 6.88
N PHE A 907 -20.77 29.33 7.30
CA PHE A 907 -22.22 29.25 7.48
C PHE A 907 -22.64 29.45 8.93
N TYR A 908 -23.70 30.22 9.14
CA TYR A 908 -24.32 30.43 10.44
C TYR A 908 -25.84 30.18 10.37
N PRO A 909 -26.45 29.63 11.43
CA PRO A 909 -27.88 29.37 11.47
C PRO A 909 -28.67 30.69 11.50
N ILE A 910 -29.67 30.80 10.63
CA ILE A 910 -30.56 31.96 10.51
C ILE A 910 -32.02 31.61 10.82
N GLY A 911 -32.35 30.33 10.96
CA GLY A 911 -33.67 29.88 11.38
C GLY A 911 -33.77 28.38 11.49
N LYS A 912 -34.89 27.91 12.04
CA LYS A 912 -35.21 26.50 12.22
C LYS A 912 -36.66 26.27 11.85
N VAL A 913 -36.92 25.25 11.04
CA VAL A 913 -38.27 24.81 10.66
C VAL A 913 -38.46 23.40 11.20
N GLU A 914 -39.39 23.23 12.15
CA GLU A 914 -39.69 21.91 12.70
C GLU A 914 -40.39 21.04 11.65
N ALA A 915 -39.99 19.78 11.58
CA ALA A 915 -40.63 18.78 10.72
C ALA A 915 -42.06 18.51 11.20
N ASN A 916 -43.04 18.57 10.28
CA ASN A 916 -44.47 18.45 10.60
C ASN A 916 -45.24 17.47 9.70
N GLY A 917 -44.53 16.68 8.90
CA GLY A 917 -45.07 15.74 7.93
C GLY A 917 -45.32 16.34 6.54
N SER A 918 -44.98 17.61 6.29
CA SER A 918 -45.12 18.24 4.98
C SER A 918 -44.10 17.71 3.98
N LEU A 919 -44.48 17.67 2.70
CA LEU A 919 -43.56 17.33 1.60
C LEU A 919 -42.87 18.56 1.00
N GLN A 920 -43.29 19.75 1.41
CA GLN A 920 -42.69 21.01 1.00
C GLN A 920 -42.59 21.95 2.19
N TYR A 921 -41.44 22.61 2.28
CA TYR A 921 -41.12 23.57 3.32
C TYR A 921 -40.59 24.84 2.70
N SER A 922 -40.74 25.95 3.42
CA SER A 922 -40.18 27.23 3.03
C SER A 922 -39.66 28.01 4.22
N PHE A 923 -38.74 28.91 3.94
CA PHE A 923 -38.19 29.86 4.89
C PHE A 923 -37.91 31.19 4.18
N LEU A 924 -38.33 32.31 4.77
CA LEU A 924 -38.07 33.64 4.20
C LEU A 924 -36.98 34.36 5.00
N ASP A 925 -35.80 34.53 4.41
CA ASP A 925 -34.74 35.34 4.98
C ASP A 925 -34.94 36.82 4.64
N ARG A 926 -35.56 37.57 5.56
CA ARG A 926 -35.77 39.02 5.45
C ARG A 926 -34.50 39.85 5.70
N GLN A 927 -33.46 39.24 6.26
CA GLN A 927 -32.22 39.94 6.64
C GLN A 927 -31.08 39.76 5.63
N ALA A 928 -31.35 39.16 4.47
CA ALA A 928 -30.37 38.93 3.42
C ALA A 928 -29.93 40.24 2.73
N SER A 929 -28.96 40.97 3.27
CA SER A 929 -28.54 42.28 2.73
C SER A 929 -27.36 42.22 1.76
N ALA A 930 -26.63 41.10 1.70
CA ALA A 930 -25.47 40.95 0.80
C ALA A 930 -25.89 40.81 -0.67
N ALA A 931 -25.03 41.23 -1.59
CA ALA A 931 -25.26 41.11 -3.04
C ALA A 931 -25.41 39.64 -3.49
N VAL A 932 -24.66 38.74 -2.86
CA VAL A 932 -24.79 37.30 -3.00
C VAL A 932 -24.94 36.71 -1.60
N ASN A 933 -25.93 35.85 -1.41
CA ASN A 933 -26.12 35.09 -0.17
C ASN A 933 -26.13 33.60 -0.54
N TYR A 934 -25.34 32.81 0.17
CA TYR A 934 -25.30 31.35 0.02
C TYR A 934 -26.14 30.72 1.13
N TYR A 935 -26.92 29.71 0.79
CA TYR A 935 -27.78 29.01 1.73
C TYR A 935 -27.57 27.51 1.66
N ARG A 936 -27.78 26.84 2.80
CA ARG A 936 -27.93 25.39 2.89
C ARG A 936 -28.94 25.04 3.97
N ILE A 937 -29.55 23.87 3.87
CA ILE A 937 -30.43 23.29 4.87
C ILE A 937 -29.68 22.20 5.60
N LYS A 938 -29.65 22.26 6.93
CA LYS A 938 -29.22 21.18 7.81
C LYS A 938 -30.44 20.40 8.26
N MET A 939 -30.67 19.24 7.68
CA MET A 939 -31.74 18.32 8.04
C MET A 939 -31.30 17.53 9.26
N VAL A 940 -31.92 17.74 10.41
CA VAL A 940 -31.59 17.10 11.69
C VAL A 940 -32.61 16.01 11.96
N ASP A 941 -32.16 14.77 12.11
CA ASP A 941 -32.98 13.62 12.44
C ASP A 941 -33.31 13.57 13.94
N ARG A 942 -34.34 12.80 14.31
CA ARG A 942 -34.78 12.62 15.71
C ARG A 942 -33.74 11.95 16.61
N ASP A 943 -32.76 11.27 16.03
CA ASP A 943 -31.62 10.69 16.75
C ASP A 943 -30.44 11.66 16.90
N GLY A 944 -30.57 12.90 16.42
CA GLY A 944 -29.55 13.95 16.50
C GLY A 944 -28.51 13.92 15.38
N SER A 945 -28.56 12.94 14.47
CA SER A 945 -27.76 12.97 13.24
C SER A 945 -28.27 14.04 12.27
N PHE A 946 -27.45 14.48 11.32
CA PHE A 946 -27.89 15.49 10.36
C PHE A 946 -27.22 15.37 8.99
N GLU A 947 -27.85 15.99 7.99
CA GLU A 947 -27.34 16.11 6.62
C GLU A 947 -27.50 17.54 6.10
N TYR A 948 -26.54 18.02 5.30
CA TYR A 948 -26.67 19.30 4.60
C TYR A 948 -27.19 19.13 3.17
N SER A 949 -28.04 20.06 2.73
CA SER A 949 -28.35 20.24 1.31
C SER A 949 -27.12 20.70 0.52
N ALA A 950 -27.24 20.66 -0.81
CA ALA A 950 -26.37 21.46 -1.66
C ALA A 950 -26.48 22.95 -1.29
N ILE A 951 -25.40 23.71 -1.54
CA ILE A 951 -25.38 25.15 -1.34
C ILE A 951 -26.08 25.81 -2.52
N VAL A 952 -27.05 26.69 -2.24
CA VAL A 952 -27.72 27.51 -3.26
C VAL A 952 -27.30 28.96 -3.07
N ALA A 953 -26.80 29.58 -4.13
CA ALA A 953 -26.50 31.01 -4.15
C ALA A 953 -27.72 31.80 -4.63
N VAL A 954 -28.09 32.85 -3.89
CA VAL A 954 -29.09 33.85 -4.29
C VAL A 954 -28.38 35.16 -4.52
N HIS A 955 -28.42 35.60 -5.78
CA HIS A 955 -27.99 36.92 -6.17
C HIS A 955 -29.18 37.87 -5.96
N ARG A 956 -29.09 38.80 -5.01
CA ARG A 956 -30.06 39.89 -4.94
C ARG A 956 -29.66 40.88 -6.03
N ASN A 957 -30.33 40.76 -7.18
CA ASN A 957 -30.25 41.79 -8.21
C ASN A 957 -30.78 43.09 -7.59
N THR A 958 -29.89 43.98 -7.17
CA THR A 958 -30.15 45.40 -7.39
C THR A 958 -30.23 45.57 -8.90
N GLU A 959 -31.44 45.53 -9.46
CA GLU A 959 -31.67 45.88 -10.85
C GLU A 959 -31.05 47.26 -11.09
N GLY A 960 -30.02 47.27 -11.92
CA GLY A 960 -29.12 48.40 -12.07
C GLY A 960 -28.09 48.06 -13.14
N GLN A 961 -28.46 48.38 -14.38
CA GLN A 961 -27.65 48.36 -15.59
C GLN A 961 -27.34 47.00 -16.23
N ARG A 962 -27.65 46.86 -17.53
CA ARG A 962 -27.32 45.70 -18.37
C ARG A 962 -26.28 46.10 -19.42
N LEU A 963 -25.13 45.44 -19.43
CA LEU A 963 -24.11 45.54 -20.48
C LEU A 963 -24.20 44.33 -21.42
N GLN A 964 -24.50 44.56 -22.69
CA GLN A 964 -24.58 43.53 -23.73
C GLN A 964 -23.60 43.85 -24.87
N ILE A 965 -22.84 42.87 -25.31
CA ILE A 965 -21.97 43.01 -26.49
C ILE A 965 -22.80 42.71 -27.74
N ILE A 966 -22.81 43.66 -28.70
CA ILE A 966 -23.67 43.58 -29.88
C ILE A 966 -23.15 42.53 -30.87
N SER A 967 -21.82 42.40 -30.98
CA SER A 967 -21.19 41.36 -31.81
C SER A 967 -19.92 40.85 -31.13
N ASN A 968 -19.86 39.54 -30.90
CA ASN A 968 -18.72 38.85 -30.29
C ASN A 968 -18.62 37.42 -30.87
N PRO A 969 -17.56 37.07 -31.62
CA PRO A 969 -16.35 37.87 -31.86
C PRO A 969 -16.58 39.14 -32.69
N PHE A 970 -15.75 40.17 -32.51
CA PHE A 970 -15.80 41.41 -33.27
C PHE A 970 -14.54 41.60 -34.15
N SER A 971 -14.69 42.19 -35.33
CA SER A 971 -13.60 42.38 -36.32
C SER A 971 -13.18 43.85 -36.52
N GLY A 972 -14.01 44.82 -36.08
CA GLY A 972 -13.72 46.26 -36.13
C GLY A 972 -13.61 46.90 -34.74
N ALA A 973 -14.25 48.06 -34.55
CA ALA A 973 -14.49 48.62 -33.22
C ALA A 973 -15.61 47.84 -32.50
N LEU A 974 -15.41 47.58 -31.21
CA LEU A 974 -16.35 46.89 -30.34
C LEU A 974 -17.62 47.73 -30.15
N LYS A 975 -18.76 47.15 -30.54
CA LYS A 975 -20.08 47.74 -30.34
C LYS A 975 -20.77 47.04 -29.17
N TYR A 976 -21.32 47.83 -28.27
CA TYR A 976 -21.96 47.33 -27.06
C TYR A 976 -23.17 48.21 -26.69
N ARG A 977 -24.10 47.60 -25.98
CA ARG A 977 -25.32 48.22 -25.49
C ARG A 977 -25.26 48.29 -23.97
N VAL A 978 -25.59 49.47 -23.44
CA VAL A 978 -25.73 49.72 -22.01
C VAL A 978 -27.13 50.25 -21.75
N GLU A 979 -27.93 49.50 -21.01
CA GLU A 979 -29.19 50.01 -20.47
C GLU A 979 -28.89 50.71 -19.14
N SER A 980 -29.19 52.01 -19.04
CA SER A 980 -28.93 52.83 -17.85
C SER A 980 -30.23 53.40 -17.31
N GLU A 981 -30.48 53.33 -16.01
CA GLU A 981 -31.72 53.85 -15.41
C GLU A 981 -31.72 55.36 -15.18
N GLU A 982 -30.54 55.97 -15.17
CA GLU A 982 -30.34 57.41 -15.01
C GLU A 982 -29.35 57.94 -16.04
N ALA A 983 -29.42 59.25 -16.31
CA ALA A 983 -28.41 59.92 -17.11
C ALA A 983 -27.18 60.21 -16.23
N GLY A 984 -25.98 59.91 -16.73
CA GLY A 984 -24.75 60.05 -15.96
C GLY A 984 -23.51 59.73 -16.77
N THR A 985 -22.36 59.56 -16.10
CA THR A 985 -21.11 59.18 -16.75
C THR A 985 -20.67 57.78 -16.32
N GLY A 986 -20.26 56.96 -17.29
CA GLY A 986 -19.63 55.65 -17.08
C GLY A 986 -18.19 55.63 -17.55
N LEU A 987 -17.46 54.60 -17.15
CA LEU A 987 -16.08 54.35 -17.54
C LEU A 987 -15.97 52.92 -18.08
N VAL A 988 -15.54 52.80 -19.33
CA VAL A 988 -15.26 51.52 -19.97
C VAL A 988 -13.77 51.26 -19.93
N VAL A 989 -13.39 50.09 -19.40
CA VAL A 989 -12.02 49.60 -19.36
C VAL A 989 -11.95 48.28 -20.12
N VAL A 990 -10.95 48.10 -20.98
CA VAL A 990 -10.65 46.81 -21.61
C VAL A 990 -9.26 46.37 -21.16
N SER A 991 -9.15 45.15 -20.64
CA SER A 991 -7.88 44.56 -20.19
C SER A 991 -7.60 43.24 -20.91
N ASP A 992 -6.33 42.84 -20.92
CA ASP A 992 -5.97 41.45 -21.26
C ASP A 992 -6.33 40.48 -20.12
N LEU A 993 -6.13 39.17 -20.34
CA LEU A 993 -6.43 38.12 -19.38
C LEU A 993 -5.52 38.13 -18.14
N GLN A 994 -4.40 38.85 -18.20
CA GLN A 994 -3.49 39.07 -17.07
C GLN A 994 -3.86 40.33 -16.27
N GLY A 995 -4.93 41.04 -16.67
CA GLY A 995 -5.47 42.21 -15.96
C GLY A 995 -4.79 43.53 -16.31
N ARG A 996 -3.92 43.59 -17.33
CA ARG A 996 -3.32 44.85 -17.78
C ARG A 996 -4.32 45.64 -18.61
N GLU A 997 -4.57 46.89 -18.22
CA GLU A 997 -5.50 47.75 -18.94
C GLU A 997 -4.92 48.22 -20.28
N LEU A 998 -5.68 48.05 -21.34
CA LEU A 998 -5.30 48.41 -22.71
C LEU A 998 -6.09 49.60 -23.22
N ILE A 999 -7.35 49.75 -22.77
CA ILE A 999 -8.22 50.86 -23.15
C ILE A 999 -8.96 51.33 -21.90
N ARG A 1000 -9.07 52.64 -21.73
CA ARG A 1000 -9.87 53.29 -20.69
C ARG A 1000 -10.57 54.49 -21.33
N ASN A 1001 -11.90 54.44 -21.40
CA ASN A 1001 -12.70 55.45 -22.09
C ASN A 1001 -13.91 55.88 -21.25
N LYS A 1002 -14.09 57.19 -21.06
CA LYS A 1002 -15.21 57.76 -20.32
C LYS A 1002 -16.38 57.99 -21.27
N ILE A 1003 -17.55 57.51 -20.90
CA ILE A 1003 -18.78 57.58 -21.70
C ILE A 1003 -19.86 58.37 -20.96
N SER A 1004 -20.71 59.05 -21.73
CA SER A 1004 -21.94 59.63 -21.20
C SER A 1004 -23.09 58.69 -21.49
N LEU A 1005 -23.93 58.45 -20.50
CA LEU A 1005 -25.10 57.58 -20.57
C LEU A 1005 -26.34 58.44 -20.39
N SER A 1006 -27.36 58.19 -21.22
CA SER A 1006 -28.71 58.69 -21.03
C SER A 1006 -29.55 57.61 -20.34
N ARG A 1007 -30.62 58.02 -19.65
CA ARG A 1007 -31.64 57.10 -19.15
C ARG A 1007 -32.25 56.31 -20.32
N GLY A 1008 -32.36 54.99 -20.18
CA GLY A 1008 -32.77 54.04 -21.20
C GLY A 1008 -31.60 53.32 -21.89
N ILE A 1009 -31.83 52.84 -23.11
CA ILE A 1009 -30.86 52.05 -23.87
C ILE A 1009 -29.86 52.96 -24.58
N ASN A 1010 -28.57 52.76 -24.31
CA ASN A 1010 -27.44 53.43 -24.95
C ASN A 1010 -26.73 52.43 -25.86
N ASN A 1011 -26.67 52.69 -27.17
CA ASN A 1011 -25.86 51.90 -28.10
C ASN A 1011 -24.56 52.65 -28.37
N LEU A 1012 -23.44 52.05 -27.97
CA LEU A 1012 -22.14 52.69 -27.93
C LEU A 1012 -21.11 51.90 -28.75
N THR A 1013 -20.09 52.59 -29.23
CA THR A 1013 -18.97 52.00 -29.98
C THR A 1013 -17.66 52.48 -29.38
N LEU A 1014 -16.78 51.54 -29.01
CA LEU A 1014 -15.45 51.84 -28.49
C LEU A 1014 -14.44 51.86 -29.64
N GLN A 1015 -14.20 53.02 -30.25
CA GLN A 1015 -13.40 53.13 -31.47
C GLN A 1015 -11.95 52.68 -31.28
N GLU A 1016 -11.39 52.89 -30.09
CA GLU A 1016 -10.01 52.51 -29.75
C GLU A 1016 -9.78 51.00 -29.83
N SER A 1017 -10.84 50.20 -29.62
CA SER A 1017 -10.76 48.73 -29.67
C SER A 1017 -10.55 48.18 -31.07
N ALA A 1018 -10.70 49.00 -32.12
CA ALA A 1018 -10.36 48.60 -33.48
C ALA A 1018 -8.87 48.27 -33.65
N ARG A 1019 -8.00 48.86 -32.80
CA ARG A 1019 -6.54 48.70 -32.83
C ARG A 1019 -6.03 47.52 -31.98
N LEU A 1020 -6.91 46.83 -31.26
CA LEU A 1020 -6.52 45.64 -30.51
C LEU A 1020 -6.11 44.52 -31.49
N SER A 1021 -5.05 43.80 -31.16
CA SER A 1021 -4.66 42.58 -31.87
C SER A 1021 -5.74 41.50 -31.74
N GLY A 1022 -5.78 40.54 -32.67
CA GLY A 1022 -6.62 39.35 -32.54
C GLY A 1022 -6.33 38.64 -31.22
N GLY A 1023 -7.37 38.33 -30.44
CA GLY A 1023 -7.20 37.84 -29.08
C GLY A 1023 -8.43 38.00 -28.19
N MET A 1024 -8.28 37.60 -26.94
CA MET A 1024 -9.36 37.54 -25.94
C MET A 1024 -9.11 38.57 -24.84
N TYR A 1025 -10.15 39.34 -24.52
CA TYR A 1025 -10.08 40.48 -23.60
C TYR A 1025 -11.25 40.48 -22.62
N LEU A 1026 -11.10 41.21 -21.53
CA LEU A 1026 -12.18 41.50 -20.59
C LEU A 1026 -12.57 42.98 -20.72
N MET A 1027 -13.83 43.25 -21.02
CA MET A 1027 -14.39 44.60 -21.01
C MET A 1027 -15.17 44.82 -19.71
N LYS A 1028 -14.85 45.87 -18.98
CA LYS A 1028 -15.49 46.28 -17.73
C LYS A 1028 -16.14 47.65 -17.90
N LEU A 1029 -17.41 47.79 -17.55
CA LEU A 1029 -18.11 49.07 -17.40
C LEU A 1029 -18.17 49.41 -15.90
N VAL A 1030 -17.83 50.64 -15.55
CA VAL A 1030 -17.89 51.18 -14.18
C VAL A 1030 -18.75 52.43 -14.18
N THR A 1031 -19.75 52.49 -13.31
CA THR A 1031 -20.71 53.59 -13.20
C THR A 1031 -21.00 53.82 -11.71
N GLY A 1032 -20.59 54.96 -11.17
CA GLY A 1032 -20.67 55.20 -9.71
C GLY A 1032 -19.97 54.08 -8.92
N ASN A 1033 -20.73 53.37 -8.06
CA ASN A 1033 -20.25 52.26 -7.23
C ASN A 1033 -20.46 50.86 -7.85
N GLN A 1034 -20.95 50.77 -9.09
CA GLN A 1034 -21.23 49.51 -9.76
C GLN A 1034 -20.17 49.20 -10.82
N SER A 1035 -19.87 47.91 -11.02
CA SER A 1035 -19.04 47.48 -12.14
C SER A 1035 -19.48 46.15 -12.72
N ILE A 1036 -19.55 46.07 -14.05
CA ILE A 1036 -19.99 44.89 -14.82
C ILE A 1036 -18.89 44.52 -15.79
N SER A 1037 -18.50 43.24 -15.84
CA SER A 1037 -17.46 42.73 -16.74
C SER A 1037 -18.02 41.68 -17.70
N VAL A 1038 -17.56 41.73 -18.96
CA VAL A 1038 -17.92 40.77 -20.01
C VAL A 1038 -16.70 40.41 -20.86
N LYS A 1039 -16.62 39.15 -21.24
CA LYS A 1039 -15.55 38.62 -22.09
C LYS A 1039 -15.80 38.95 -23.56
N VAL A 1040 -14.80 39.47 -24.25
CA VAL A 1040 -14.86 39.83 -25.67
C VAL A 1040 -13.71 39.23 -26.47
N ILE A 1041 -13.96 38.84 -27.71
CA ILE A 1041 -13.00 38.19 -28.60
C ILE A 1041 -12.84 39.05 -29.85
N LYS A 1042 -11.63 39.52 -30.11
CA LYS A 1042 -11.24 40.25 -31.33
C LYS A 1042 -10.74 39.25 -32.37
N GLN A 1043 -11.35 39.24 -33.56
CA GLN A 1043 -10.83 38.51 -34.72
C GLN A 1043 -9.72 39.31 -35.41
N HIS A 1044 -8.79 38.60 -36.06
CA HIS A 1044 -7.67 39.17 -36.79
C HIS A 1044 -8.10 40.09 -37.93
#